data_AF-A0A5N7J0M8-F1
#
_entry.id   AF-A0A5N7J0M8-F1
#
_cell.length_a   1.000
_cell.length_b   1.000
_cell.length_c   1.000
_cell.angle_alpha   90.00
_cell.angle_beta   90.00
_cell.angle_gamma   90.00
#
_symmetry.space_group_name_H-M   'P 1'
#
loop_
_entity.id
_entity.type
_entity.pdbx_description
1 polymer ?
#
loop_
_entity_poly.entity_id
_entity_poly.type
_entity_poly.pdbx_seq_one_letter_code
_entity_poly.pdbx_strand_id
1 'polypeptide(L)'
;MSTLSYKLHKDNSRGQFQNNKYKEKELRLMTTFQLREICYKEKLVKSIINPLDKDELIRLIMRYRGIEESLFIRKYDKDGMQRVQDFLKRAQKLILDEKNVQCPAKITIYDSLNTEVFDDYRVNCNNKLDESNMILVDNKFEVCTIFNLVAVREENEKKYYIVKDGEIPGMESKNKHYSLLYFEKAESELLYNIYYGIEELNPKHVKFYSMSILQFEIQKMKDTDIPLAIDFGTSSTTAGTYIDNEASFVKVIDVAKENLQVTFLIPSIVGIKAIEDHNIEYIFGYDAVKTSKISYIDDGLSIFYDIKRWVNDFEKMEKVIDIHGKWAFVKRKDIIKAYLEYVINLAKQQYKYNFKNIHISSPAKQKYKFYMLFKEILQDYVVENEDTLEEGAAVLFNTISELIESKKYIDGEKYKALIIDCGGGTTDLTSCNFTIYNNRVSYQIDIETAYENGDTDFGGNNLTFRIMQFIKILMARELMKDNGDIRNVILEEFDVDVFRFVDENGVLKIYEKLSQEYENVESIIPTKFKEYEDKSREDYYKVKSNYYFLFDLAERVKKEFFNNPSLLKVLLTSQQKHNIEGTVIGFDKWKLSYMNSGLLETVKEPPEIELNIYEVTVLLKADIYNIIKKFLGKLYDEDRLFDYSIIKLTGQS
;
A
#
# COMPACT_ATOMS: atom_id res chain seq x y z
N MET A 1 -61.10 -9.90 -27.67
CA MET A 1 -60.96 -9.55 -26.24
C MET A 1 -60.47 -10.79 -25.51
N SER A 2 -59.21 -10.79 -25.08
CA SER A 2 -58.65 -11.78 -24.15
C SER A 2 -57.84 -11.01 -23.11
N THR A 3 -58.29 -11.09 -21.86
CA THR A 3 -57.71 -10.46 -20.68
C THR A 3 -56.55 -11.32 -20.16
N LEU A 4 -55.36 -10.72 -20.03
CA LEU A 4 -54.21 -11.33 -19.35
C LEU A 4 -53.79 -10.41 -18.20
N SER A 5 -54.17 -10.81 -16.98
CA SER A 5 -53.71 -10.21 -15.73
C SER A 5 -52.36 -10.80 -15.33
N TYR A 6 -51.37 -9.96 -15.01
CA TYR A 6 -50.11 -10.41 -14.42
C TYR A 6 -50.14 -10.25 -12.89
N LYS A 7 -49.97 -11.36 -12.17
CA LYS A 7 -49.67 -11.39 -10.73
C LYS A 7 -48.14 -11.38 -10.55
N LEU A 8 -47.64 -10.41 -9.81
CA LEU A 8 -46.26 -10.37 -9.30
C LEU A 8 -46.09 -11.43 -8.20
N HIS A 9 -45.30 -12.46 -8.46
CA HIS A 9 -44.79 -13.34 -7.42
C HIS A 9 -43.61 -12.64 -6.71
N LYS A 10 -43.81 -12.29 -5.42
CA LYS A 10 -42.72 -12.05 -4.48
C LYS A 10 -42.15 -13.42 -4.08
N ASP A 11 -41.13 -13.89 -4.79
CA ASP A 11 -40.30 -14.97 -4.25
C ASP A 11 -39.19 -14.39 -3.38
N ASN A 12 -39.43 -14.50 -2.07
CA ASN A 12 -38.42 -14.42 -1.02
C ASN A 12 -37.80 -15.82 -0.89
N SER A 13 -36.78 -16.14 -1.68
CA SER A 13 -35.86 -17.23 -1.40
C SER A 13 -34.44 -16.68 -1.40
N ARG A 14 -34.00 -16.27 -0.21
CA ARG A 14 -32.67 -15.73 0.08
C ARG A 14 -31.62 -16.83 -0.05
N GLY A 15 -31.04 -16.99 -1.23
CA GLY A 15 -29.59 -17.15 -1.30
C GLY A 15 -28.98 -15.82 -0.87
N GLN A 16 -28.12 -15.81 0.14
CA GLN A 16 -27.38 -14.61 0.54
C GLN A 16 -26.42 -14.21 -0.59
N PHE A 17 -26.93 -13.45 -1.56
CA PHE A 17 -26.08 -12.68 -2.45
C PHE A 17 -25.49 -11.53 -1.62
N GLN A 18 -24.16 -11.48 -1.50
CA GLN A 18 -23.50 -10.29 -0.95
C GLN A 18 -23.91 -9.07 -1.79
N ASN A 19 -24.43 -8.04 -1.10
CA ASN A 19 -24.72 -6.74 -1.71
C ASN A 19 -23.39 -6.03 -1.96
N ASN A 20 -22.75 -6.28 -3.11
CA ASN A 20 -21.64 -5.44 -3.54
C ASN A 20 -22.18 -4.03 -3.77
N LYS A 21 -21.57 -3.06 -3.09
CA LYS A 21 -21.84 -1.64 -3.30
C LYS A 21 -20.61 -0.97 -3.89
N TYR A 22 -20.81 0.02 -4.75
CA TYR A 22 -19.76 0.64 -5.56
C TYR A 22 -19.61 2.13 -5.24
N LYS A 23 -18.39 2.65 -5.19
CA LYS A 23 -18.11 4.09 -5.04
C LYS A 23 -17.92 4.74 -6.40
N GLU A 24 -18.42 5.95 -6.58
CA GLU A 24 -18.34 6.65 -7.88
C GLU A 24 -16.89 6.84 -8.35
N LYS A 25 -16.00 7.24 -7.44
CA LYS A 25 -14.58 7.43 -7.74
C LYS A 25 -13.91 6.15 -8.27
N GLU A 26 -14.30 4.98 -7.75
CA GLU A 26 -13.78 3.69 -8.18
C GLU A 26 -14.36 3.30 -9.55
N LEU A 27 -15.66 3.55 -9.78
CA LEU A 27 -16.30 3.30 -11.07
C LEU A 27 -15.72 4.18 -12.19
N ARG A 28 -15.29 5.40 -11.87
CA ARG A 28 -14.63 6.30 -12.84
C ARG A 28 -13.30 5.76 -13.35
N LEU A 29 -12.61 4.94 -12.55
CA LEU A 29 -11.37 4.26 -12.93
C LEU A 29 -11.60 2.99 -13.76
N MET A 30 -12.85 2.55 -13.92
CA MET A 30 -13.19 1.35 -14.69
C MET A 30 -13.45 1.65 -16.16
N THR A 31 -13.29 0.64 -17.01
CA THR A 31 -13.63 0.73 -18.45
C THR A 31 -15.13 0.64 -18.67
N THR A 32 -15.62 1.19 -19.79
CA THR A 32 -17.04 1.08 -20.21
C THR A 32 -17.52 -0.36 -20.24
N PHE A 33 -16.65 -1.29 -20.62
CA PHE A 33 -16.96 -2.72 -20.67
C PHE A 33 -17.19 -3.31 -19.28
N GLN A 34 -16.35 -2.99 -18.28
CA GLN A 34 -16.57 -3.44 -16.91
C GLN A 34 -17.83 -2.87 -16.29
N LEU A 35 -18.12 -1.60 -16.55
CA LEU A 35 -19.33 -0.97 -16.05
C LEU A 35 -20.58 -1.69 -16.61
N ARG A 36 -20.53 -2.13 -17.87
CA ARG A 36 -21.58 -2.99 -18.46
C ARG A 36 -21.67 -4.35 -17.76
N GLU A 37 -20.55 -4.99 -17.46
CA GLU A 37 -20.52 -6.27 -16.73
C GLU A 37 -21.05 -6.15 -15.30
N ILE A 38 -20.74 -5.06 -14.59
CA ILE A 38 -21.37 -4.75 -13.29
C ILE A 38 -22.88 -4.66 -13.49
N CYS A 39 -23.33 -3.92 -14.50
CA CYS A 39 -24.75 -3.79 -14.80
C CYS A 39 -25.41 -5.16 -15.13
N TYR A 40 -24.72 -6.06 -15.81
CA TYR A 40 -25.20 -7.41 -16.09
C TYR A 40 -25.23 -8.29 -14.84
N LYS A 41 -24.13 -8.37 -14.10
CA LYS A 41 -23.98 -9.19 -12.88
C LYS A 41 -24.98 -8.77 -11.81
N GLU A 42 -25.15 -7.47 -11.62
CA GLU A 42 -26.10 -6.89 -10.66
C GLU A 42 -27.53 -6.81 -11.21
N LYS A 43 -27.77 -7.29 -12.44
CA LYS A 43 -29.07 -7.29 -13.13
C LYS A 43 -29.71 -5.90 -13.21
N LEU A 44 -28.88 -4.86 -13.35
CA LEU A 44 -29.31 -3.46 -13.46
C LEU A 44 -29.86 -3.12 -14.86
N VAL A 45 -29.57 -3.95 -15.86
CA VAL A 45 -30.09 -3.79 -17.23
C VAL A 45 -30.67 -5.10 -17.73
N LYS A 46 -31.92 -5.09 -18.21
CA LYS A 46 -32.63 -6.29 -18.69
C LYS A 46 -32.39 -6.63 -20.18
N SER A 47 -31.93 -5.68 -20.98
CA SER A 47 -31.67 -5.87 -22.42
C SER A 47 -31.18 -4.54 -23.01
N ILE A 48 -29.95 -4.47 -23.50
CA ILE A 48 -29.38 -3.25 -24.07
C ILE A 48 -29.77 -3.18 -25.56
N ILE A 49 -30.70 -2.29 -25.91
CA ILE A 49 -30.99 -1.90 -27.31
C ILE A 49 -30.09 -0.72 -27.73
N ASN A 50 -29.45 -0.01 -26.80
CA ASN A 50 -28.57 1.13 -27.08
C ASN A 50 -27.29 1.13 -26.20
N PRO A 51 -26.08 1.23 -26.77
CA PRO A 51 -24.84 1.24 -26.00
C PRO A 51 -24.76 2.50 -25.13
N LEU A 52 -25.03 2.36 -23.83
CA LEU A 52 -24.82 3.44 -22.84
C LEU A 52 -23.35 3.85 -22.81
N ASP A 53 -23.10 5.14 -22.64
CA ASP A 53 -21.76 5.70 -22.44
C ASP A 53 -21.24 5.46 -21.01
N LYS A 54 -19.96 5.80 -20.76
CA LYS A 54 -19.31 5.55 -19.47
C LYS A 54 -20.01 6.27 -18.31
N ASP A 55 -20.41 7.54 -18.49
CA ASP A 55 -21.06 8.31 -17.43
C ASP A 55 -22.48 7.81 -17.16
N GLU A 56 -23.22 7.39 -18.18
CA GLU A 56 -24.54 6.79 -18.04
C GLU A 56 -24.50 5.47 -17.28
N LEU A 57 -23.51 4.62 -17.56
CA LEU A 57 -23.31 3.36 -16.83
C LEU A 57 -22.92 3.62 -15.37
N ILE A 58 -22.03 4.57 -15.11
CA ILE A 58 -21.66 4.96 -13.73
C ILE A 58 -22.90 5.46 -12.99
N ARG A 59 -23.69 6.37 -13.57
CA ARG A 59 -24.94 6.86 -12.96
C ARG A 59 -25.91 5.73 -12.67
N LEU A 60 -26.04 4.76 -13.57
CA LEU A 60 -26.92 3.61 -13.39
C LEU A 60 -26.46 2.73 -12.22
N ILE A 61 -25.18 2.41 -12.16
CA ILE A 61 -24.61 1.62 -11.06
C ILE A 61 -24.76 2.39 -9.73
N MET A 62 -24.43 3.67 -9.71
CA MET A 62 -24.57 4.52 -8.52
C MET A 62 -26.02 4.59 -8.04
N ARG A 63 -26.99 4.69 -8.96
CA ARG A 63 -28.42 4.76 -8.62
C ARG A 63 -28.93 3.50 -7.90
N TYR A 64 -28.45 2.32 -8.26
CA TYR A 64 -28.99 1.05 -7.75
C TYR A 64 -28.09 0.34 -6.75
N ARG A 65 -26.78 0.51 -6.87
CA ARG A 65 -25.73 -0.18 -6.10
C ARG A 65 -24.66 0.77 -5.59
N GLY A 66 -24.85 2.08 -5.70
CA GLY A 66 -23.92 3.07 -5.16
C GLY A 66 -23.79 2.99 -3.64
N ILE A 67 -22.58 3.19 -3.15
CA ILE A 67 -22.34 3.73 -1.82
C ILE A 67 -22.44 5.25 -1.98
N GLU A 68 -23.45 5.86 -1.38
CA GLU A 68 -23.41 7.29 -1.10
C GLU A 68 -22.26 7.52 -0.12
N GLU A 69 -21.15 8.09 -0.62
CA GLU A 69 -20.06 8.55 0.24
C GLU A 69 -20.62 9.62 1.18
N SER A 70 -20.29 9.54 2.48
CA SER A 70 -20.64 10.61 3.41
C SER A 70 -20.03 11.93 2.92
N LEU A 71 -20.89 12.95 2.80
CA LEU A 71 -20.46 14.28 2.39
C LEU A 71 -19.71 14.96 3.55
N PHE A 72 -18.39 14.83 3.55
CA PHE A 72 -17.54 15.41 4.57
C PHE A 72 -17.08 16.82 4.22
N ILE A 73 -17.10 17.70 5.22
CA ILE A 73 -16.45 19.00 5.16
C ILE A 73 -14.96 18.78 5.40
N ARG A 74 -14.15 18.96 4.36
CA ARG A 74 -12.69 18.75 4.38
C ARG A 74 -11.90 19.84 3.68
N LYS A 75 -12.51 20.55 2.73
CA LYS A 75 -11.87 21.67 2.05
C LYS A 75 -12.24 22.96 2.74
N TYR A 76 -11.26 23.86 2.86
CA TYR A 76 -11.51 25.19 3.39
C TYR A 76 -12.46 25.99 2.49
N ASP A 77 -13.49 26.57 3.10
CA ASP A 77 -14.30 27.64 2.52
C ASP A 77 -14.24 28.87 3.43
N LYS A 78 -13.94 30.03 2.84
CA LYS A 78 -13.72 31.30 3.54
C LYS A 78 -14.89 31.69 4.45
N ASP A 79 -16.12 31.42 4.02
CA ASP A 79 -17.33 31.83 4.72
C ASP A 79 -18.08 30.62 5.32
N GLY A 80 -17.59 29.40 5.08
CA GLY A 80 -18.28 28.16 5.47
C GLY A 80 -18.48 27.99 6.97
N MET A 81 -17.46 28.32 7.78
CA MET A 81 -17.57 28.29 9.25
C MET A 81 -18.63 29.26 9.76
N GLN A 82 -18.66 30.48 9.20
CA GLN A 82 -19.62 31.51 9.58
C GLN A 82 -21.04 31.11 9.19
N ARG A 83 -21.26 30.55 7.99
CA ARG A 83 -22.56 30.01 7.56
C ARG A 83 -23.09 28.95 8.51
N VAL A 84 -22.24 27.99 8.91
CA VAL A 84 -22.61 26.94 9.86
C VAL A 84 -22.94 27.52 11.23
N GLN A 85 -22.15 28.48 11.72
CA GLN A 85 -22.40 29.16 12.99
C GLN A 85 -23.74 29.92 12.98
N ASP A 86 -24.01 30.69 11.94
CA ASP A 86 -25.25 31.47 11.80
C ASP A 86 -26.47 30.57 11.68
N PHE A 87 -26.33 29.41 11.03
CA PHE A 87 -27.35 28.37 11.01
C PHE A 87 -27.60 27.82 12.42
N LEU A 88 -26.55 27.37 13.13
CA LEU A 88 -26.69 26.81 14.48
C LEU A 88 -27.29 27.83 15.46
N LYS A 89 -26.94 29.11 15.36
CA LYS A 89 -27.51 30.17 16.20
C LYS A 89 -29.00 30.41 15.92
N ARG A 90 -29.42 30.40 14.65
CA ARG A 90 -30.83 30.67 14.24
C ARG A 90 -31.77 29.47 14.35
N ALA A 91 -31.31 28.27 14.02
CA ALA A 91 -32.15 27.08 13.96
C ALA A 91 -32.65 26.66 15.36
N GLN A 92 -33.87 26.13 15.42
CA GLN A 92 -34.39 25.46 16.60
C GLN A 92 -33.59 24.18 16.85
N LYS A 93 -33.00 24.06 18.04
CA LYS A 93 -32.13 22.93 18.39
C LYS A 93 -32.96 21.82 19.02
N LEU A 94 -32.87 20.62 18.44
CA LEU A 94 -33.51 19.41 18.95
C LEU A 94 -32.41 18.46 19.41
N ILE A 95 -32.06 18.56 20.70
CA ILE A 95 -31.05 17.69 21.31
C ILE A 95 -31.68 16.32 21.51
N LEU A 96 -31.07 15.28 20.94
CA LEU A 96 -31.54 13.90 21.03
C LEU A 96 -31.03 13.25 22.32
N ASP A 97 -31.88 12.43 22.94
CA ASP A 97 -31.54 11.66 24.14
C ASP A 97 -30.60 10.47 23.82
N GLU A 98 -29.79 10.12 24.81
CA GLU A 98 -28.56 9.31 24.74
C GLU A 98 -28.60 8.10 23.78
N LYS A 99 -27.85 8.18 22.68
CA LYS A 99 -26.96 7.07 22.35
C LYS A 99 -25.86 7.12 23.42
N ASN A 100 -25.54 6.00 24.10
CA ASN A 100 -24.41 5.92 25.04
C ASN A 100 -23.09 6.06 24.26
N VAL A 101 -22.81 7.28 23.79
CA VAL A 101 -21.63 7.64 23.01
C VAL A 101 -20.61 8.21 23.97
N GLN A 102 -19.50 7.51 24.12
CA GLN A 102 -18.34 7.98 24.86
C GLN A 102 -17.35 8.61 23.88
N CYS A 103 -17.01 9.87 24.14
CA CYS A 103 -16.01 10.62 23.39
C CYS A 103 -14.77 10.89 24.24
N PRO A 104 -13.63 11.24 23.61
CA PRO A 104 -12.45 11.67 24.33
C PRO A 104 -12.75 12.92 25.16
N ALA A 105 -12.26 12.96 26.40
CA ALA A 105 -12.47 14.11 27.28
C ALA A 105 -11.63 15.33 26.85
N LYS A 106 -10.49 15.10 26.20
CA LYS A 106 -9.58 16.12 25.67
C LYS A 106 -9.33 15.88 24.19
N ILE A 107 -9.35 16.94 23.39
CA ILE A 107 -8.93 16.92 21.98
C ILE A 107 -7.87 17.99 21.77
N THR A 108 -6.72 17.60 21.23
CA THR A 108 -5.65 18.51 20.83
C THR A 108 -5.47 18.40 19.32
N ILE A 109 -5.58 19.53 18.63
CA ILE A 109 -5.28 19.60 17.19
C ILE A 109 -4.00 20.39 16.98
N TYR A 110 -3.37 20.18 15.83
CA TYR A 110 -2.16 20.89 15.44
C TYR A 110 -2.46 21.78 14.24
N ASP A 111 -1.99 23.01 14.31
CA ASP A 111 -2.19 24.00 13.24
C ASP A 111 -1.64 23.46 11.90
N SER A 112 -2.45 23.57 10.84
CA SER A 112 -2.14 23.10 9.48
C SER A 112 -1.82 21.60 9.34
N LEU A 113 -2.02 20.79 10.37
CA LEU A 113 -1.93 19.32 10.30
C LEU A 113 -3.32 18.69 10.33
N ASN A 114 -3.43 17.51 9.73
CA ASN A 114 -4.62 16.70 9.87
C ASN A 114 -4.78 16.22 11.33
N THR A 115 -5.99 15.87 11.71
CA THR A 115 -6.25 14.94 12.81
C THR A 115 -6.63 13.61 12.16
N GLU A 116 -5.84 12.57 12.39
CA GLU A 116 -5.97 11.28 11.72
C GLU A 116 -6.34 10.18 12.71
N VAL A 117 -6.63 9.00 12.17
CA VAL A 117 -6.96 7.80 12.97
C VAL A 117 -5.84 7.42 13.93
N PHE A 118 -4.59 7.75 13.60
CA PHE A 118 -3.42 7.51 14.44
C PHE A 118 -3.32 8.45 15.66
N ASP A 119 -4.08 9.54 15.68
CA ASP A 119 -4.21 10.42 16.86
C ASP A 119 -5.13 9.82 17.96
N ASP A 120 -5.74 8.66 17.67
CA ASP A 120 -6.49 7.80 18.60
C ASP A 120 -7.69 8.46 19.33
N TYR A 121 -8.27 9.49 18.73
CA TYR A 121 -9.53 10.09 19.21
C TYR A 121 -10.74 9.19 18.90
N ARG A 122 -10.91 8.13 19.70
CA ARG A 122 -11.97 7.12 19.52
C ARG A 122 -13.32 7.56 20.05
N VAL A 123 -14.37 7.14 19.35
CA VAL A 123 -15.77 7.27 19.78
C VAL A 123 -16.36 5.88 19.98
N ASN A 124 -16.75 5.57 21.21
CA ASN A 124 -17.36 4.28 21.55
C ASN A 124 -18.87 4.46 21.70
N CYS A 125 -19.64 3.52 21.16
CA CYS A 125 -21.09 3.54 21.30
C CYS A 125 -21.65 2.12 21.31
N ASN A 126 -22.62 1.86 22.19
CA ASN A 126 -23.30 0.56 22.25
C ASN A 126 -24.17 0.29 21.00
N ASN A 127 -24.52 1.35 20.27
CA ASN A 127 -25.30 1.31 19.04
C ASN A 127 -24.43 1.67 17.83
N LYS A 128 -24.82 1.19 16.66
CA LYS A 128 -24.14 1.55 15.40
C LYS A 128 -24.20 3.06 15.15
N LEU A 129 -23.04 3.66 14.89
CA LEU A 129 -22.91 5.04 14.43
C LEU A 129 -22.77 5.09 12.90
N ASP A 130 -23.21 6.20 12.32
CA ASP A 130 -22.97 6.50 10.90
C ASP A 130 -21.80 7.47 10.80
N GLU A 131 -21.10 7.41 9.67
CA GLU A 131 -20.06 8.38 9.35
C GLU A 131 -20.69 9.75 9.11
N SER A 132 -20.15 10.80 9.74
CA SER A 132 -20.83 12.09 9.86
C SER A 132 -19.88 13.26 10.04
N ASN A 133 -20.29 14.47 9.67
CA ASN A 133 -19.66 15.71 10.14
C ASN A 133 -19.95 15.89 11.62
N MET A 134 -18.96 16.33 12.40
CA MET A 134 -19.12 16.68 13.81
C MET A 134 -18.68 18.13 14.01
N ILE A 135 -19.39 18.88 14.85
CA ILE A 135 -19.09 20.30 15.07
C ILE A 135 -18.70 20.49 16.52
N LEU A 136 -17.51 21.03 16.76
CA LEU A 136 -17.12 21.45 18.09
C LEU A 136 -17.60 22.89 18.31
N VAL A 137 -18.41 23.10 19.34
CA VAL A 137 -18.91 24.42 19.72
C VAL A 137 -18.63 24.74 21.18
N ASP A 138 -18.67 26.01 21.53
CA ASP A 138 -18.75 26.44 22.91
C ASP A 138 -20.20 26.50 23.44
N ASN A 139 -20.37 26.95 24.68
CA ASN A 139 -21.69 27.07 25.31
C ASN A 139 -22.65 28.10 24.66
N LYS A 140 -22.15 28.96 23.76
CA LYS A 140 -22.94 29.93 22.98
C LYS A 140 -23.17 29.46 21.55
N PHE A 141 -22.83 28.20 21.23
CA PHE A 141 -22.83 27.66 19.87
C PHE A 141 -21.92 28.45 18.92
N GLU A 142 -20.81 29.01 19.43
CA GLU A 142 -19.75 29.51 18.56
C GLU A 142 -18.93 28.33 18.06
N VAL A 143 -18.74 28.26 16.74
CA VAL A 143 -18.10 27.12 16.09
C VAL A 143 -16.59 27.22 16.28
N CYS A 144 -16.01 26.26 16.98
CA CYS A 144 -14.57 26.18 17.23
C CYS A 144 -13.85 25.49 16.07
N THR A 145 -14.37 24.35 15.59
CA THR A 145 -13.85 23.63 14.42
C THR A 145 -14.88 22.61 13.93
N ILE A 146 -14.65 22.03 12.76
CA ILE A 146 -15.42 20.91 12.22
C ILE A 146 -14.51 19.68 12.13
N PHE A 147 -15.03 18.54 12.58
CA PHE A 147 -14.42 17.22 12.48
C PHE A 147 -15.28 16.32 11.59
N ASN A 148 -14.78 15.14 11.27
CA ASN A 148 -15.55 14.04 10.69
C ASN A 148 -15.41 12.82 11.60
N LEU A 149 -16.52 12.11 11.80
CA LEU A 149 -16.52 10.76 12.34
C LEU A 149 -16.32 9.79 11.17
N VAL A 150 -15.18 9.12 11.14
CA VAL A 150 -14.89 8.08 10.15
C VAL A 150 -14.88 6.72 10.80
N ALA A 151 -15.27 5.71 10.04
CA ALA A 151 -15.25 4.36 10.54
C ALA A 151 -14.15 3.53 9.88
N VAL A 152 -13.33 2.91 10.72
CA VAL A 152 -12.23 2.03 10.31
C VAL A 152 -12.56 0.63 10.75
N ARG A 153 -12.31 -0.35 9.87
CA ARG A 153 -12.44 -1.76 10.23
C ARG A 153 -11.09 -2.25 10.75
N GLU A 154 -11.04 -2.63 12.02
CA GLU A 154 -9.85 -3.18 12.67
C GLU A 154 -10.21 -4.56 13.22
N GLU A 155 -9.45 -5.59 12.87
CA GLU A 155 -9.64 -6.96 13.39
C GLU A 155 -11.08 -7.48 13.26
N ASN A 156 -11.75 -7.13 12.15
CA ASN A 156 -13.17 -7.40 11.83
C ASN A 156 -14.21 -6.60 12.64
N GLU A 157 -13.80 -5.75 13.57
CA GLU A 157 -14.68 -4.81 14.28
C GLU A 157 -14.66 -3.42 13.63
N LYS A 158 -15.80 -2.72 13.68
CA LYS A 158 -15.92 -1.35 13.16
C LYS A 158 -15.68 -0.37 14.30
N LYS A 159 -14.56 0.34 14.26
CA LYS A 159 -14.20 1.40 15.22
C LYS A 159 -14.42 2.77 14.60
N TYR A 160 -14.70 3.77 15.44
CA TYR A 160 -15.01 5.13 15.00
C TYR A 160 -13.97 6.11 15.54
N TYR A 161 -13.46 6.96 14.64
CA TYR A 161 -12.40 7.92 14.93
C TYR A 161 -12.85 9.34 14.56
N ILE A 162 -12.52 10.29 15.42
CA ILE A 162 -12.63 11.72 15.13
C ILE A 162 -11.42 12.12 14.31
N VAL A 163 -11.66 12.54 13.07
CA VAL A 163 -10.62 13.05 12.15
C VAL A 163 -10.96 14.47 11.71
N LYS A 164 -9.96 15.19 11.21
CA LYS A 164 -10.14 16.54 10.68
C LYS A 164 -9.09 16.80 9.62
N ASP A 165 -9.49 17.47 8.55
CA ASP A 165 -8.56 17.98 7.55
C ASP A 165 -7.84 19.22 8.07
N GLY A 166 -6.52 19.30 7.85
CA GLY A 166 -5.67 20.40 8.30
C GLY A 166 -6.09 21.76 7.74
N GLU A 167 -6.72 21.79 6.56
CA GLU A 167 -7.23 23.03 5.94
C GLU A 167 -8.40 23.66 6.72
N ILE A 168 -9.18 22.86 7.46
CA ILE A 168 -10.31 23.38 8.23
C ILE A 168 -9.78 24.19 9.42
N PRO A 169 -10.18 25.46 9.61
CA PRO A 169 -9.65 26.27 10.70
C PRO A 169 -10.16 25.80 12.05
N GLY A 170 -9.30 25.88 13.05
CA GLY A 170 -9.64 25.72 14.46
C GLY A 170 -9.49 27.04 15.22
N MET A 171 -10.38 27.28 16.18
CA MET A 171 -10.27 28.40 17.12
C MET A 171 -10.64 27.95 18.52
N GLU A 172 -9.83 28.33 19.51
CA GLU A 172 -10.19 28.15 20.92
C GLU A 172 -11.19 29.22 21.36
N SER A 173 -12.32 28.81 21.94
CA SER A 173 -13.23 29.75 22.60
C SER A 173 -12.62 30.31 23.89
N LYS A 174 -12.98 31.55 24.22
CA LYS A 174 -12.69 32.15 25.55
C LYS A 174 -13.35 31.38 26.68
N ASN A 175 -14.43 30.63 26.39
CA ASN A 175 -15.10 29.78 27.35
C ASN A 175 -14.73 28.31 27.11
N LYS A 176 -14.17 27.65 28.13
CA LYS A 176 -13.66 26.27 28.04
C LYS A 176 -14.75 25.19 28.16
N HIS A 177 -16.02 25.57 28.12
CA HIS A 177 -17.13 24.62 28.07
C HIS A 177 -17.45 24.23 26.62
N TYR A 178 -16.81 23.16 26.16
CA TYR A 178 -16.99 22.66 24.80
C TYR A 178 -18.04 21.54 24.71
N SER A 179 -18.74 21.50 23.59
CA SER A 179 -19.65 20.42 23.22
C SER A 179 -19.34 19.99 21.79
N LEU A 180 -19.12 18.70 21.59
CA LEU A 180 -18.99 18.08 20.29
C LEU A 180 -20.38 17.59 19.86
N LEU A 181 -20.86 18.13 18.74
CA LEU A 181 -22.17 17.82 18.19
C LEU A 181 -22.03 16.73 17.14
N TYR A 182 -22.73 15.60 17.33
CA TYR A 182 -22.84 14.53 16.35
C TYR A 182 -24.20 14.57 15.66
N PHE A 183 -24.19 14.46 14.34
CA PHE A 183 -25.37 14.56 13.49
C PHE A 183 -25.63 13.21 12.84
N GLU A 184 -26.90 12.84 12.68
CA GLU A 184 -27.23 11.70 11.80
C GLU A 184 -27.05 12.11 10.33
N LYS A 185 -27.09 11.13 9.42
CA LYS A 185 -26.67 11.34 8.02
C LYS A 185 -27.36 12.53 7.34
N ALA A 186 -28.68 12.69 7.50
CA ALA A 186 -29.44 13.76 6.86
C ALA A 186 -28.99 15.15 7.35
N GLU A 187 -28.84 15.33 8.66
CA GLU A 187 -28.34 16.59 9.23
C GLU A 187 -26.86 16.83 8.88
N SER A 188 -26.04 15.77 8.76
CA SER A 188 -24.65 15.87 8.31
C SER A 188 -24.52 16.38 6.88
N GLU A 189 -25.35 15.89 5.95
CA GLU A 189 -25.38 16.34 4.56
C GLU A 189 -25.91 17.77 4.43
N LEU A 190 -26.92 18.12 5.24
CA LEU A 190 -27.39 19.49 5.36
C LEU A 190 -26.28 20.44 5.79
N LEU A 191 -25.48 20.06 6.79
CA LEU A 191 -24.34 20.86 7.24
C LEU A 191 -23.29 21.04 6.14
N TYR A 192 -23.01 19.99 5.37
CA TYR A 192 -22.12 20.08 4.21
C TYR A 192 -22.62 21.12 3.20
N ASN A 193 -23.91 21.07 2.84
CA ASN A 193 -24.49 22.02 1.88
C ASN A 193 -24.46 23.46 2.40
N ILE A 194 -24.74 23.67 3.69
CA ILE A 194 -24.65 24.99 4.34
C ILE A 194 -23.19 25.48 4.33
N TYR A 195 -22.24 24.59 4.68
CA TYR A 195 -20.83 24.94 4.73
C TYR A 195 -20.30 25.39 3.38
N TYR A 196 -20.68 24.74 2.27
CA TYR A 196 -20.22 25.12 0.92
C TYR A 196 -21.17 26.08 0.18
N GLY A 197 -22.28 26.50 0.79
CA GLY A 197 -23.23 27.45 0.18
C GLY A 197 -23.91 26.91 -1.09
N ILE A 198 -24.10 25.59 -1.19
CA ILE A 198 -24.59 24.93 -2.41
C ILE A 198 -26.06 25.30 -2.69
N GLU A 199 -26.84 25.62 -1.66
CA GLU A 199 -28.24 26.07 -1.76
C GLU A 199 -28.60 27.03 -0.61
N GLU A 200 -29.55 27.96 -0.83
CA GLU A 200 -30.17 28.76 0.24
C GLU A 200 -31.13 27.89 1.08
N LEU A 201 -30.55 26.97 1.85
CA LEU A 201 -31.29 26.16 2.80
C LEU A 201 -31.55 26.98 4.07
N ASN A 202 -32.82 27.15 4.43
CA ASN A 202 -33.24 27.71 5.72
C ASN A 202 -34.02 26.67 6.55
N PRO A 203 -33.36 25.62 7.05
CA PRO A 203 -34.01 24.63 7.91
C PRO A 203 -34.45 25.28 9.22
N LYS A 204 -35.69 25.03 9.63
CA LYS A 204 -36.23 25.58 10.88
C LYS A 204 -35.64 24.90 12.12
N HIS A 205 -35.23 23.64 12.01
CA HIS A 205 -34.67 22.87 13.12
C HIS A 205 -33.41 22.10 12.72
N VAL A 206 -32.61 21.74 13.70
CA VAL A 206 -31.46 20.85 13.56
C VAL A 206 -31.49 19.83 14.71
N LYS A 207 -31.27 18.55 14.38
CA LYS A 207 -31.21 17.45 15.33
C LYS A 207 -29.77 17.01 15.52
N PHE A 208 -29.36 16.81 16.77
CA PHE A 208 -28.01 16.32 17.07
C PHE A 208 -27.92 15.71 18.46
N TYR A 209 -26.89 14.90 18.66
CA TYR A 209 -26.41 14.45 19.96
C TYR A 209 -25.30 15.39 20.43
N SER A 210 -25.30 15.76 21.71
CA SER A 210 -24.31 16.67 22.29
C SER A 210 -23.44 15.92 23.29
N MET A 211 -22.12 15.94 23.09
CA MET A 211 -21.14 15.26 23.96
C MET A 211 -20.20 16.30 24.56
N SER A 212 -20.03 16.30 25.88
CA SER A 212 -19.16 17.27 26.55
C SER A 212 -17.69 16.96 26.29
N ILE A 213 -16.91 17.98 25.92
CA ILE A 213 -15.45 17.92 25.81
C ILE A 213 -14.90 18.85 26.90
N LEU A 214 -14.06 18.30 27.79
CA LEU A 214 -13.50 19.05 28.92
C LEU A 214 -12.43 20.05 28.46
N GLN A 215 -11.70 19.72 27.40
CA GLN A 215 -10.57 20.52 26.94
C GLN A 215 -10.37 20.38 25.44
N PHE A 216 -10.27 21.53 24.77
CA PHE A 216 -9.86 21.63 23.37
C PHE A 216 -8.68 22.58 23.29
N GLU A 217 -7.61 22.16 22.63
CA GLU A 217 -6.37 22.94 22.48
C GLU A 217 -5.86 22.89 21.04
N ILE A 218 -5.29 24.00 20.60
CA ILE A 218 -4.61 24.11 19.32
C ILE A 218 -3.13 24.32 19.58
N GLN A 219 -2.32 23.37 19.15
CA GLN A 219 -0.88 23.42 19.31
C GLN A 219 -0.19 23.71 17.98
N LYS A 220 1.00 24.28 18.06
CA LYS A 220 1.92 24.36 16.92
C LYS A 220 2.91 23.21 17.00
N MET A 221 3.30 22.69 15.85
CA MET A 221 4.41 21.73 15.79
C MET A 221 5.65 22.36 16.42
N LYS A 222 6.40 21.54 17.14
CA LYS A 222 7.71 21.91 17.67
C LYS A 222 8.78 21.41 16.74
N ASP A 223 9.87 22.14 16.65
CA ASP A 223 11.07 21.63 16.00
C ASP A 223 11.71 20.55 16.87
N THR A 224 12.32 19.56 16.23
CA THR A 224 13.13 18.54 16.89
C THR A 224 14.50 18.44 16.21
N ASP A 225 15.52 18.27 17.04
CA ASP A 225 16.87 17.93 16.59
C ASP A 225 17.06 16.41 16.48
N ILE A 226 16.13 15.61 17.03
CA ILE A 226 16.14 14.16 16.85
C ILE A 226 15.89 13.84 15.37
N PRO A 227 16.77 13.07 14.72
CA PRO A 227 16.62 12.79 13.30
C PRO A 227 15.41 11.90 13.01
N LEU A 228 14.84 12.08 11.82
CA LEU A 228 13.96 11.09 11.21
C LEU A 228 14.83 10.11 10.41
N ALA A 229 14.80 8.85 10.79
CA ALA A 229 15.44 7.78 10.04
C ALA A 229 14.49 7.24 8.98
N ILE A 230 14.97 7.10 7.74
CA ILE A 230 14.23 6.57 6.59
C ILE A 230 15.05 5.46 5.95
N ASP A 231 14.44 4.27 5.87
CA ASP A 231 14.94 3.18 5.05
C ASP A 231 14.24 3.20 3.69
N PHE A 232 14.85 3.83 2.70
CA PHE A 232 14.29 3.96 1.35
C PHE A 232 14.61 2.70 0.54
N GLY A 233 13.71 1.71 0.55
CA GLY A 233 13.88 0.43 -0.13
C GLY A 233 13.28 0.39 -1.55
N THR A 234 13.67 -0.63 -2.32
CA THR A 234 13.18 -0.87 -3.70
C THR A 234 11.68 -1.19 -3.74
N SER A 235 11.22 -2.00 -2.79
CA SER A 235 9.83 -2.47 -2.73
C SER A 235 8.99 -1.70 -1.71
N SER A 236 9.58 -1.38 -0.56
CA SER A 236 8.92 -0.67 0.54
C SER A 236 9.92 0.23 1.24
N THR A 237 9.39 1.27 1.86
CA THR A 237 10.09 2.25 2.67
C THR A 237 9.57 2.16 4.09
N THR A 238 10.47 2.27 5.06
CA THR A 238 10.12 2.40 6.48
C THR A 238 10.67 3.73 6.98
N ALA A 239 9.96 4.40 7.87
CA ALA A 239 10.46 5.60 8.53
C ALA A 239 10.16 5.56 10.02
N GLY A 240 11.01 6.17 10.82
CA GLY A 240 10.86 6.17 12.27
C GLY A 240 11.81 7.13 12.96
N THR A 241 11.56 7.37 14.24
CA THR A 241 12.38 8.23 15.08
C THR A 241 12.41 7.68 16.51
N TYR A 242 13.30 8.19 17.33
CA TYR A 242 13.47 7.74 18.71
C TYR A 242 12.77 8.71 19.67
N ILE A 243 11.68 8.26 20.32
CA ILE A 243 10.85 9.07 21.22
C ILE A 243 10.64 8.27 22.50
N ASP A 244 10.70 8.93 23.66
CA ASP A 244 10.45 8.32 24.98
C ASP A 244 11.30 7.07 25.29
N ASN A 245 12.56 7.08 24.82
CA ASN A 245 13.50 5.96 24.91
C ASN A 245 13.13 4.71 24.11
N GLU A 246 12.24 4.84 23.12
CA GLU A 246 11.86 3.73 22.24
C GLU A 246 11.89 4.14 20.76
N ALA A 247 12.19 3.17 19.89
CA ALA A 247 12.06 3.36 18.45
C ALA A 247 10.58 3.36 18.06
N SER A 248 10.11 4.45 17.48
CA SER A 248 8.75 4.58 16.98
C SER A 248 8.75 4.61 15.46
N PHE A 249 7.82 3.88 14.84
CA PHE A 249 7.72 3.74 13.38
C PHE A 249 6.45 4.39 12.83
N VAL A 250 6.58 5.00 11.66
CA VAL A 250 5.47 5.59 10.92
C VAL A 250 4.51 4.48 10.49
N LYS A 251 3.23 4.66 10.80
CA LYS A 251 2.16 3.71 10.47
C LYS A 251 1.38 4.17 9.24
N VAL A 252 0.97 3.24 8.40
CA VAL A 252 0.05 3.49 7.28
C VAL A 252 -1.04 2.42 7.24
N ILE A 253 -2.17 2.74 6.61
CA ILE A 253 -3.25 1.79 6.38
C ILE A 253 -3.09 1.21 4.97
N ASP A 254 -3.07 -0.12 4.87
CA ASP A 254 -3.17 -0.83 3.59
C ASP A 254 -4.61 -0.73 3.04
N VAL A 255 -4.86 0.36 2.31
CA VAL A 255 -6.13 0.61 1.62
C VAL A 255 -6.33 -0.23 0.36
N ALA A 256 -5.31 -1.01 -0.04
CA ALA A 256 -5.37 -1.89 -1.20
C ALA A 256 -5.91 -3.29 -0.86
N LYS A 257 -6.21 -3.55 0.41
CA LYS A 257 -6.91 -4.74 0.92
C LYS A 257 -8.36 -4.42 1.28
N GLU A 258 -9.24 -5.42 1.16
CA GLU A 258 -10.64 -5.28 1.60
C GLU A 258 -10.76 -5.09 3.12
N ASN A 259 -9.88 -5.74 3.87
CA ASN A 259 -9.71 -5.52 5.30
C ASN A 259 -8.54 -4.56 5.52
N LEU A 260 -8.86 -3.35 5.96
CA LEU A 260 -7.87 -2.32 6.29
C LEU A 260 -6.93 -2.87 7.37
N GLN A 261 -5.63 -2.84 7.08
CA GLN A 261 -4.59 -3.33 7.99
C GLN A 261 -3.59 -2.21 8.23
N VAL A 262 -3.23 -1.98 9.50
CA VAL A 262 -2.15 -1.06 9.86
C VAL A 262 -0.80 -1.78 9.68
N THR A 263 0.15 -1.10 9.07
CA THR A 263 1.50 -1.61 8.82
C THR A 263 2.53 -0.47 8.89
N PHE A 264 3.79 -0.82 9.09
CA PHE A 264 4.93 0.12 9.04
C PHE A 264 5.59 0.17 7.66
N LEU A 265 5.18 -0.72 6.75
CA LEU A 265 5.73 -0.81 5.40
C LEU A 265 4.97 0.12 4.47
N ILE A 266 5.65 1.16 4.00
CA ILE A 266 5.10 2.12 3.03
C ILE A 266 5.55 1.67 1.64
N PRO A 267 4.67 1.27 0.71
CA PRO A 267 5.11 0.84 -0.61
C PRO A 267 5.91 1.94 -1.34
N SER A 268 7.04 1.59 -1.96
CA SER A 268 7.89 2.50 -2.73
C SER A 268 7.34 2.72 -4.14
N ILE A 269 6.08 3.16 -4.21
CA ILE A 269 5.29 3.26 -5.43
C ILE A 269 4.73 4.67 -5.57
N VAL A 270 4.83 5.23 -6.77
CA VAL A 270 4.34 6.55 -7.12
C VAL A 270 3.45 6.47 -8.35
N GLY A 271 2.25 7.02 -8.29
CA GLY A 271 1.36 7.19 -9.44
C GLY A 271 1.07 8.66 -9.73
N ILE A 272 0.61 8.94 -10.95
CA ILE A 272 0.31 10.29 -11.43
C ILE A 272 -1.20 10.51 -11.41
N LYS A 273 -1.70 11.27 -10.44
CA LYS A 273 -3.13 11.48 -10.26
C LYS A 273 -3.71 12.44 -11.30
N ALA A 274 -3.09 13.61 -11.47
CA ALA A 274 -3.53 14.64 -12.39
C ALA A 274 -2.35 15.50 -12.83
N ILE A 275 -2.44 16.08 -14.03
CA ILE A 275 -1.48 17.07 -14.52
C ILE A 275 -2.23 18.39 -14.71
N GLU A 276 -1.92 19.41 -13.91
CA GLU A 276 -2.58 20.72 -13.94
C GLU A 276 -1.54 21.82 -14.14
N ASP A 277 -1.61 22.58 -15.25
CA ASP A 277 -0.74 23.74 -15.51
C ASP A 277 0.75 23.56 -15.16
N HIS A 278 1.33 22.43 -15.58
CA HIS A 278 2.72 21.99 -15.33
C HIS A 278 3.03 21.49 -13.91
N ASN A 279 2.06 21.51 -13.00
CA ASN A 279 2.13 20.82 -11.72
C ASN A 279 1.64 19.37 -11.86
N ILE A 280 2.31 18.47 -11.15
CA ILE A 280 1.98 17.06 -11.11
C ILE A 280 1.37 16.76 -9.74
N GLU A 281 0.13 16.28 -9.74
CA GLU A 281 -0.47 15.71 -8.54
C GLU A 281 -0.13 14.21 -8.49
N TYR A 282 0.40 13.77 -7.35
CA TYR A 282 0.87 12.40 -7.16
C TYR A 282 -0.09 11.59 -6.27
N ILE A 283 -0.03 10.26 -6.39
CA ILE A 283 -0.54 9.30 -5.42
C ILE A 283 0.62 8.39 -4.98
N PHE A 284 0.63 7.99 -3.72
CA PHE A 284 1.77 7.29 -3.12
C PHE A 284 1.35 6.02 -2.39
N GLY A 285 2.31 5.13 -2.14
CA GLY A 285 2.13 4.01 -1.23
C GLY A 285 0.93 3.15 -1.57
N TYR A 286 0.11 2.82 -0.55
CA TYR A 286 -1.06 1.97 -0.75
C TYR A 286 -2.17 2.61 -1.59
N ASP A 287 -2.26 3.94 -1.68
CA ASP A 287 -3.18 4.61 -2.62
C ASP A 287 -2.76 4.39 -4.07
N ALA A 288 -1.46 4.40 -4.35
CA ALA A 288 -0.92 4.04 -5.66
C ALA A 288 -1.15 2.56 -5.98
N VAL A 289 -0.96 1.66 -4.99
CA VAL A 289 -1.26 0.21 -5.13
C VAL A 289 -2.75 -0.01 -5.39
N LYS A 290 -3.63 0.65 -4.65
CA LYS A 290 -5.08 0.53 -4.84
C LYS A 290 -5.46 0.99 -6.24
N THR A 291 -4.93 2.13 -6.67
CA THR A 291 -5.18 2.67 -8.00
C THR A 291 -4.69 1.71 -9.08
N SER A 292 -3.48 1.14 -8.96
CA SER A 292 -2.94 0.15 -9.91
C SER A 292 -3.78 -1.12 -10.00
N LYS A 293 -4.44 -1.51 -8.89
CA LYS A 293 -5.36 -2.65 -8.88
C LYS A 293 -6.68 -2.36 -9.59
N ILE A 294 -7.17 -1.14 -9.58
CA ILE A 294 -8.47 -0.78 -10.18
C ILE A 294 -8.30 -0.36 -11.65
N SER A 295 -7.23 0.38 -11.96
CA SER A 295 -6.93 0.83 -13.32
C SER A 295 -6.47 -0.34 -14.19
N TYR A 296 -6.90 -0.36 -15.45
CA TYR A 296 -6.27 -1.18 -16.48
C TYR A 296 -5.12 -0.39 -17.07
N ILE A 297 -3.99 -1.04 -17.36
CA ILE A 297 -2.80 -0.33 -17.82
C ILE A 297 -3.08 0.44 -19.14
N ASP A 298 -4.10 0.02 -19.89
CA ASP A 298 -4.65 0.69 -21.09
C ASP A 298 -5.07 2.16 -20.86
N ASP A 299 -5.46 2.54 -19.64
CA ASP A 299 -5.99 3.87 -19.29
C ASP A 299 -4.93 4.98 -19.35
N GLY A 300 -3.66 4.64 -19.55
CA GLY A 300 -2.59 5.62 -19.65
C GLY A 300 -2.20 6.24 -18.32
N LEU A 301 -2.62 5.69 -17.19
CA LEU A 301 -2.14 6.12 -15.88
C LEU A 301 -0.68 5.69 -15.67
N SER A 302 0.22 6.65 -15.42
CA SER A 302 1.61 6.35 -15.08
C SER A 302 1.74 5.96 -13.61
N ILE A 303 2.26 4.74 -13.37
CA ILE A 303 2.60 4.22 -12.05
C ILE A 303 4.01 3.65 -12.11
N PHE A 304 4.83 4.04 -11.15
CA PHE A 304 6.25 3.70 -11.06
C PHE A 304 6.51 2.86 -9.82
N TYR A 305 7.22 1.76 -10.03
CA TYR A 305 7.71 0.85 -9.02
C TYR A 305 9.24 0.93 -9.00
N ASP A 306 9.85 0.50 -7.89
CA ASP A 306 11.31 0.40 -7.77
C ASP A 306 12.06 1.72 -8.08
N ILE A 307 11.50 2.84 -7.59
CA ILE A 307 12.06 4.19 -7.80
C ILE A 307 13.43 4.38 -7.12
N LYS A 308 13.85 3.50 -6.19
CA LYS A 308 15.20 3.51 -5.60
C LYS A 308 16.28 3.26 -6.66
N ARG A 309 16.02 2.43 -7.68
CA ARG A 309 17.01 2.17 -8.76
C ARG A 309 17.36 3.42 -9.57
N TRP A 310 16.47 4.40 -9.59
CA TRP A 310 16.64 5.65 -10.33
C TRP A 310 17.67 6.58 -9.73
N VAL A 311 18.17 6.31 -8.52
CA VAL A 311 19.26 7.08 -7.91
C VAL A 311 20.53 7.06 -8.78
N ASN A 312 20.71 6.07 -9.66
CA ASN A 312 21.86 6.02 -10.57
C ASN A 312 21.75 6.94 -11.78
N ASP A 313 20.55 7.36 -12.16
CA ASP A 313 20.25 8.17 -13.35
C ASP A 313 19.12 9.17 -13.07
N PHE A 314 19.16 9.79 -11.89
CA PHE A 314 18.08 10.63 -11.35
C PHE A 314 17.76 11.89 -12.19
N GLU A 315 18.65 12.30 -13.09
CA GLU A 315 18.43 13.40 -14.04
C GLU A 315 17.61 13.02 -15.27
N LYS A 316 17.39 11.72 -15.52
CA LYS A 316 16.65 11.26 -16.69
C LYS A 316 15.18 11.73 -16.63
N MET A 317 14.66 12.14 -17.79
CA MET A 317 13.26 12.50 -17.96
C MET A 317 12.41 11.25 -18.18
N GLU A 318 11.29 11.16 -17.48
CA GLU A 318 10.24 10.17 -17.69
C GLU A 318 9.01 10.84 -18.30
N LYS A 319 8.43 10.19 -19.31
CA LYS A 319 7.13 10.61 -19.84
C LYS A 319 6.05 10.12 -18.88
N VAL A 320 5.30 11.04 -18.30
CA VAL A 320 4.18 10.76 -17.40
C VAL A 320 2.86 11.09 -18.08
N ILE A 321 1.82 10.35 -17.70
CA ILE A 321 0.46 10.49 -18.22
C ILE A 321 -0.52 10.29 -17.05
N ASP A 322 -1.55 11.14 -16.96
CA ASP A 322 -2.61 11.04 -15.95
C ASP A 322 -3.85 10.26 -16.42
N ILE A 323 -4.84 10.12 -15.53
CA ILE A 323 -6.11 9.43 -15.79
C ILE A 323 -6.95 10.05 -16.92
N HIS A 324 -6.67 11.30 -17.30
CA HIS A 324 -7.36 12.03 -18.36
C HIS A 324 -6.59 11.97 -19.68
N GLY A 325 -5.44 11.29 -19.71
CA GLY A 325 -4.58 11.16 -20.88
C GLY A 325 -3.72 12.40 -21.15
N LYS A 326 -3.70 13.39 -20.25
CA LYS A 326 -2.75 14.49 -20.33
C LYS A 326 -1.38 13.97 -19.97
N TRP A 327 -0.34 14.51 -20.61
CA TRP A 327 1.03 14.02 -20.44
C TRP A 327 2.00 15.17 -20.19
N ALA A 328 3.12 14.84 -19.55
CA ALA A 328 4.24 15.73 -19.30
C ALA A 328 5.56 14.93 -19.27
N PHE A 329 6.69 15.63 -19.21
CA PHE A 329 7.98 15.03 -18.88
C PHE A 329 8.42 15.51 -17.50
N VAL A 330 8.83 14.57 -16.64
CA VAL A 330 9.25 14.85 -15.25
C VAL A 330 10.59 14.19 -15.00
N LYS A 331 11.51 14.84 -14.26
CA LYS A 331 12.77 14.18 -13.90
C LYS A 331 12.53 13.12 -12.84
N ARG A 332 13.30 12.03 -12.91
CA ARG A 332 13.26 10.98 -11.88
C ARG A 332 13.48 11.52 -10.47
N LYS A 333 14.41 12.47 -10.29
CA LYS A 333 14.67 13.11 -8.99
C LYS A 333 13.47 13.84 -8.40
N ASP A 334 12.62 14.43 -9.24
CA ASP A 334 11.43 15.16 -8.78
C ASP A 334 10.36 14.17 -8.28
N ILE A 335 10.25 13.00 -8.92
CA ILE A 335 9.38 11.91 -8.47
C ILE A 335 9.88 11.32 -7.14
N ILE A 336 11.20 11.09 -7.02
CA ILE A 336 11.82 10.62 -5.77
C ILE A 336 11.62 11.66 -4.66
N LYS A 337 11.81 12.95 -4.95
CA LYS A 337 11.58 14.05 -4.03
C LYS A 337 10.16 14.02 -3.48
N ALA A 338 9.16 13.99 -4.37
CA ALA A 338 7.76 13.98 -3.99
C ALA A 338 7.41 12.77 -3.09
N TYR A 339 7.99 11.60 -3.38
CA TYR A 339 7.82 10.40 -2.54
C TYR A 339 8.47 10.54 -1.15
N LEU A 340 9.71 11.03 -1.07
CA LEU A 340 10.38 11.21 0.23
C LEU A 340 9.70 12.29 1.07
N GLU A 341 9.24 13.38 0.46
CA GLU A 341 8.43 14.41 1.13
C GLU A 341 7.11 13.84 1.65
N TYR A 342 6.47 12.94 0.91
CA TYR A 342 5.30 12.19 1.40
C TYR A 342 5.64 11.37 2.66
N VAL A 343 6.74 10.61 2.66
CA VAL A 343 7.18 9.82 3.83
C VAL A 343 7.50 10.71 5.03
N ILE A 344 8.23 11.82 4.82
CA ILE A 344 8.53 12.80 5.87
C ILE A 344 7.24 13.42 6.41
N ASN A 345 6.28 13.75 5.56
CA ASN A 345 5.01 14.32 5.98
C ASN A 345 4.16 13.33 6.78
N LEU A 346 4.17 12.03 6.46
CA LEU A 346 3.57 11.00 7.30
C LEU A 346 4.17 11.01 8.71
N ALA A 347 5.49 11.14 8.83
CA ALA A 347 6.18 11.22 10.11
C ALA A 347 5.81 12.50 10.88
N LYS A 348 5.85 13.68 10.23
CA LYS A 348 5.42 14.95 10.82
C LYS A 348 3.98 14.87 11.33
N GLN A 349 3.11 14.26 10.54
CA GLN A 349 1.69 14.07 10.85
C GLN A 349 1.47 13.17 12.07
N GLN A 350 2.28 12.14 12.29
CA GLN A 350 2.11 11.23 13.44
C GLN A 350 2.84 11.71 14.68
N TYR A 351 4.06 12.22 14.55
CA TYR A 351 4.89 12.64 15.67
C TYR A 351 4.69 14.09 16.10
N LYS A 352 4.02 14.90 15.26
CA LYS A 352 3.72 16.32 15.50
C LYS A 352 4.97 17.18 15.71
N TYR A 353 6.07 16.80 15.07
CA TYR A 353 7.35 17.52 15.06
C TYR A 353 7.74 17.99 13.66
N ASN A 354 8.41 19.14 13.59
CA ASN A 354 9.18 19.54 12.43
C ASN A 354 10.59 18.94 12.54
N PHE A 355 10.86 17.90 11.76
CA PHE A 355 12.20 17.32 11.64
C PHE A 355 13.13 18.25 10.87
N LYS A 356 14.29 18.56 11.45
CA LYS A 356 15.37 19.29 10.78
C LYS A 356 16.43 18.37 10.19
N ASN A 357 16.73 17.29 10.90
CA ASN A 357 17.74 16.30 10.51
C ASN A 357 17.05 15.09 9.90
N ILE A 358 17.52 14.66 8.72
CA ILE A 358 17.04 13.48 8.02
C ILE A 358 18.21 12.53 7.83
N HIS A 359 18.00 11.29 8.25
CA HIS A 359 18.93 10.20 8.07
C HIS A 359 18.33 9.19 7.10
N ILE A 360 18.97 8.93 5.96
CA ILE A 360 18.49 7.95 4.98
C ILE A 360 19.54 6.86 4.84
N SER A 361 19.13 5.60 5.04
CA SER A 361 19.98 4.45 4.79
C SER A 361 20.42 4.42 3.32
N SER A 362 21.65 3.95 3.07
CA SER A 362 22.12 3.80 1.68
C SER A 362 23.07 2.61 1.51
N PRO A 363 23.12 2.03 0.30
CA PRO A 363 24.04 0.93 0.02
C PRO A 363 25.49 1.37 0.15
N ALA A 364 26.34 0.52 0.76
CA ALA A 364 27.73 0.81 1.08
C ALA A 364 28.54 1.36 -0.12
N LYS A 365 28.39 0.73 -1.29
CA LYS A 365 29.12 1.09 -2.52
C LYS A 365 28.64 2.38 -3.18
N GLN A 366 27.44 2.86 -2.86
CA GLN A 366 26.79 3.98 -3.55
C GLN A 366 26.49 5.18 -2.64
N LYS A 367 27.00 5.18 -1.40
CA LYS A 367 26.78 6.25 -0.40
C LYS A 367 26.91 7.66 -0.98
N TYR A 368 27.99 7.94 -1.72
CA TYR A 368 28.19 9.27 -2.30
C TYR A 368 27.10 9.68 -3.30
N LYS A 369 26.65 8.78 -4.18
CA LYS A 369 25.59 9.10 -5.15
C LYS A 369 24.25 9.35 -4.47
N PHE A 370 23.92 8.50 -3.50
CA PHE A 370 22.71 8.65 -2.69
C PHE A 370 22.73 9.98 -1.93
N TYR A 371 23.83 10.28 -1.26
CA TYR A 371 24.02 11.56 -0.55
C TYR A 371 23.88 12.77 -1.47
N MET A 372 24.52 12.76 -2.65
CA MET A 372 24.42 13.86 -3.62
C MET A 372 22.97 14.11 -4.05
N LEU A 373 22.22 13.05 -4.36
CA LEU A 373 20.80 13.16 -4.70
C LEU A 373 19.99 13.71 -3.51
N PHE A 374 20.11 13.11 -2.33
CA PHE A 374 19.30 13.49 -1.18
C PHE A 374 19.55 14.92 -0.74
N LYS A 375 20.81 15.36 -0.74
CA LYS A 375 21.17 16.75 -0.49
C LYS A 375 20.56 17.70 -1.53
N GLU A 376 20.49 17.28 -2.79
CA GLU A 376 19.91 18.10 -3.86
C GLU A 376 18.39 18.21 -3.75
N ILE A 377 17.68 17.13 -3.39
CA ILE A 377 16.21 17.12 -3.39
C ILE A 377 15.59 17.51 -2.05
N LEU A 378 16.30 17.32 -0.93
CA LEU A 378 15.87 17.64 0.44
C LEU A 378 16.61 18.87 1.01
N GLN A 379 16.68 19.96 0.24
CA GLN A 379 17.46 21.16 0.60
C GLN A 379 16.97 21.85 1.89
N ASP A 380 15.70 21.64 2.26
CA ASP A 380 15.09 22.18 3.48
C ASP A 380 15.51 21.42 4.74
N TYR A 381 16.27 20.33 4.59
CA TYR A 381 16.71 19.45 5.67
C TYR A 381 18.23 19.34 5.74
N VAL A 382 18.73 19.08 6.95
CA VAL A 382 20.11 18.65 7.15
C VAL A 382 20.16 17.14 6.90
N VAL A 383 20.66 16.76 5.73
CA VAL A 383 20.90 15.34 5.40
C VAL A 383 22.24 14.91 5.98
N GLU A 384 22.18 14.03 6.98
CA GLU A 384 23.37 13.49 7.65
C GLU A 384 24.20 12.61 6.70
N ASN A 385 25.53 12.73 6.76
CA ASN A 385 26.46 12.00 5.88
C ASN A 385 27.72 11.47 6.57
N GLU A 386 28.13 12.04 7.70
CA GLU A 386 29.34 11.59 8.40
C GLU A 386 29.09 10.28 9.15
N ASP A 387 27.90 10.13 9.74
CA ASP A 387 27.47 8.95 10.50
C ASP A 387 26.43 8.10 9.76
N THR A 388 26.34 8.18 8.42
CA THR A 388 25.31 7.45 7.66
C THR A 388 25.45 5.94 7.84
N LEU A 389 24.42 5.37 8.48
CA LEU A 389 24.32 3.95 8.74
C LEU A 389 24.26 3.19 7.42
N GLU A 390 25.17 2.25 7.28
CA GLU A 390 25.09 1.25 6.22
C GLU A 390 23.91 0.32 6.52
N GLU A 391 23.11 -0.02 5.49
CA GLU A 391 21.92 -0.88 5.63
C GLU A 391 22.24 -2.18 6.41
N GLY A 392 23.39 -2.81 6.11
CA GLY A 392 23.88 -3.98 6.86
C GLY A 392 24.22 -3.68 8.33
N ALA A 393 24.85 -2.54 8.63
CA ALA A 393 25.27 -2.19 9.99
C ALA A 393 24.07 -1.91 10.92
N ALA A 394 22.98 -1.36 10.38
CA ALA A 394 21.79 -1.02 11.15
C ALA A 394 21.19 -2.25 11.87
N VAL A 395 21.28 -3.42 11.25
CA VAL A 395 20.77 -4.69 11.80
C VAL A 395 21.53 -5.12 13.05
N LEU A 396 22.79 -4.71 13.21
CA LEU A 396 23.59 -5.07 14.38
C LEU A 396 23.15 -4.36 15.64
N PHE A 397 22.60 -3.15 15.56
CA PHE A 397 22.25 -2.40 16.76
C PHE A 397 21.25 -3.17 17.63
N ASN A 398 20.25 -3.82 17.04
CA ASN A 398 19.33 -4.68 17.77
C ASN A 398 20.05 -5.87 18.41
N THR A 399 20.97 -6.50 17.68
CA THR A 399 21.74 -7.64 18.19
C THR A 399 22.66 -7.22 19.35
N ILE A 400 23.31 -6.05 19.25
CA ILE A 400 24.17 -5.49 20.28
C ILE A 400 23.34 -5.09 21.51
N SER A 401 22.15 -4.49 21.32
CA SER A 401 21.23 -4.18 22.42
C SER A 401 20.82 -5.44 23.17
N GLU A 402 20.43 -6.51 22.45
CA GLU A 402 20.08 -7.80 23.06
C GLU A 402 21.26 -8.40 23.85
N LEU A 403 22.49 -8.32 23.33
CA LEU A 403 23.69 -8.79 24.03
C LEU A 403 23.93 -8.00 25.32
N ILE A 404 23.76 -6.68 25.28
CA ILE A 404 23.90 -5.78 26.43
C ILE A 404 22.82 -6.08 27.49
N GLU A 405 21.55 -6.12 27.09
CA GLU A 405 20.41 -6.36 27.97
C GLU A 405 20.47 -7.74 28.62
N SER A 406 20.82 -8.76 27.84
CA SER A 406 20.96 -10.13 28.33
C SER A 406 22.29 -10.39 29.07
N LYS A 407 23.19 -9.41 29.11
CA LYS A 407 24.56 -9.52 29.67
C LYS A 407 25.35 -10.68 29.07
N LYS A 408 25.17 -10.94 27.77
CA LYS A 408 25.81 -12.02 27.01
C LYS A 408 26.97 -11.50 26.15
N TYR A 409 27.73 -10.55 26.65
CA TYR A 409 28.97 -10.07 26.02
C TYR A 409 30.09 -10.02 27.06
N ILE A 410 31.32 -10.05 26.57
CA ILE A 410 32.54 -9.85 27.33
C ILE A 410 33.04 -8.44 27.02
N ASP A 411 33.25 -7.66 28.07
CA ASP A 411 33.71 -6.27 27.97
C ASP A 411 35.06 -6.18 27.23
N GLY A 412 35.10 -5.37 26.17
CA GLY A 412 36.28 -5.19 25.33
C GLY A 412 36.61 -6.35 24.38
N GLU A 413 35.76 -7.39 24.28
CA GLU A 413 35.96 -8.47 23.31
C GLU A 413 35.47 -8.06 21.90
N LYS A 414 36.29 -8.38 20.88
CA LYS A 414 35.95 -8.13 19.47
C LYS A 414 35.09 -9.28 18.94
N TYR A 415 33.84 -8.98 18.62
CA TYR A 415 32.91 -9.89 17.96
C TYR A 415 32.98 -9.70 16.44
N LYS A 416 32.86 -10.80 15.70
CA LYS A 416 32.68 -10.76 14.23
C LYS A 416 31.29 -11.22 13.86
N ALA A 417 30.58 -10.43 13.08
CA ALA A 417 29.27 -10.72 12.55
C ALA A 417 29.29 -10.72 11.02
N LEU A 418 28.49 -11.61 10.43
CA LEU A 418 28.24 -11.67 9.00
C LEU A 418 26.74 -11.42 8.75
N ILE A 419 26.44 -10.53 7.82
CA ILE A 419 25.08 -10.05 7.57
C ILE A 419 24.77 -10.29 6.10
N ILE A 420 23.72 -11.08 5.85
CA ILE A 420 23.18 -11.35 4.52
C ILE A 420 21.88 -10.56 4.42
N ASP A 421 21.89 -9.48 3.66
CA ASP A 421 20.72 -8.62 3.44
C ASP A 421 20.04 -8.94 2.11
N CYS A 422 18.86 -9.54 2.18
CA CYS A 422 18.02 -9.95 1.05
C CYS A 422 16.91 -8.91 0.80
N GLY A 423 17.22 -7.86 0.04
CA GLY A 423 16.24 -6.91 -0.45
C GLY A 423 15.34 -7.45 -1.57
N GLY A 424 14.43 -6.59 -2.06
CA GLY A 424 13.56 -6.95 -3.18
C GLY A 424 14.32 -7.12 -4.50
N GLY A 425 15.27 -6.24 -4.78
CA GLY A 425 16.04 -6.26 -6.03
C GLY A 425 17.53 -6.59 -5.90
N THR A 426 18.07 -6.63 -4.68
CA THR A 426 19.49 -6.77 -4.40
C THR A 426 19.70 -7.67 -3.20
N THR A 427 20.83 -8.36 -3.15
CA THR A 427 21.26 -9.10 -1.97
C THR A 427 22.71 -8.77 -1.66
N ASP A 428 23.03 -8.32 -0.46
CA ASP A 428 24.38 -7.92 -0.06
C ASP A 428 24.91 -8.78 1.11
N LEU A 429 26.23 -8.96 1.14
CA LEU A 429 26.97 -9.63 2.20
C LEU A 429 27.95 -8.63 2.82
N THR A 430 27.73 -8.29 4.08
CA THR A 430 28.58 -7.39 4.85
C THR A 430 29.16 -8.14 6.05
N SER A 431 30.47 -8.03 6.25
CA SER A 431 31.12 -8.40 7.50
C SER A 431 31.20 -7.19 8.42
N CYS A 432 31.10 -7.43 9.71
CA CYS A 432 31.17 -6.39 10.71
C CYS A 432 31.98 -6.90 11.88
N ASN A 433 32.90 -6.08 12.36
CA ASN A 433 33.49 -6.29 13.67
C ASN A 433 32.94 -5.27 14.63
N PHE A 434 32.59 -5.70 15.84
CA PHE A 434 32.18 -4.76 16.87
C PHE A 434 32.76 -5.11 18.24
N THR A 435 32.96 -4.09 19.05
CA THR A 435 33.43 -4.20 20.44
C THR A 435 32.51 -3.40 21.35
N ILE A 436 32.16 -3.96 22.51
CA ILE A 436 31.30 -3.31 23.50
C ILE A 436 32.14 -3.00 24.74
N TYR A 437 32.18 -1.74 25.14
CA TYR A 437 32.82 -1.30 26.38
C TYR A 437 31.78 -0.74 27.35
N ASN A 438 31.80 -1.24 28.58
CA ASN A 438 30.92 -0.82 29.66
C ASN A 438 31.59 0.27 30.52
N ASN A 439 31.21 1.52 30.29
CA ASN A 439 31.71 2.67 31.03
C ASN A 439 30.89 2.97 32.30
N ARG A 440 30.20 1.96 32.86
CA ARG A 440 29.30 1.99 34.04
C ARG A 440 28.01 2.79 33.86
N VAL A 441 28.09 4.00 33.30
CA VAL A 441 26.95 4.90 33.07
C VAL A 441 26.49 4.91 31.61
N SER A 442 27.31 4.38 30.71
CA SER A 442 27.02 4.27 29.28
C SER A 442 27.76 3.08 28.68
N TYR A 443 27.38 2.71 27.46
CA TYR A 443 28.12 1.80 26.62
C TYR A 443 28.81 2.59 25.51
N GLN A 444 30.06 2.24 25.22
CA GLN A 444 30.72 2.62 23.98
C GLN A 444 30.72 1.40 23.06
N ILE A 445 30.30 1.60 21.81
CA ILE A 445 30.24 0.55 20.81
C ILE A 445 31.10 1.00 19.64
N ASP A 446 32.15 0.26 19.34
CA ASP A 446 32.97 0.49 18.15
C ASP A 446 32.53 -0.51 17.08
N ILE A 447 32.09 -0.05 15.91
CA ILE A 447 31.64 -0.91 14.79
C ILE A 447 32.50 -0.59 13.56
N GLU A 448 33.13 -1.63 13.01
CA GLU A 448 33.84 -1.59 11.74
C GLU A 448 33.07 -2.45 10.73
N THR A 449 32.59 -1.87 9.63
CA THR A 449 31.91 -2.62 8.57
C THR A 449 32.80 -2.77 7.34
N ALA A 450 32.69 -3.92 6.67
CA ALA A 450 33.33 -4.18 5.41
C ALA A 450 32.37 -4.92 4.48
N TYR A 451 32.22 -4.41 3.27
CA TYR A 451 31.51 -5.12 2.21
C TYR A 451 32.33 -6.33 1.77
N GLU A 452 31.76 -7.53 1.87
CA GLU A 452 32.43 -8.78 1.46
C GLU A 452 32.02 -9.16 0.03
N ASN A 453 30.71 -9.19 -0.24
CA ASN A 453 30.16 -9.62 -1.53
C ASN A 453 28.73 -9.08 -1.73
N GLY A 454 28.15 -9.29 -2.91
CA GLY A 454 26.76 -8.94 -3.17
C GLY A 454 26.34 -9.23 -4.60
N ASP A 455 25.05 -9.13 -4.84
CA ASP A 455 24.39 -9.33 -6.11
C ASP A 455 23.36 -8.22 -6.32
N THR A 456 23.67 -7.30 -7.25
CA THR A 456 22.82 -6.14 -7.56
C THR A 456 21.60 -6.49 -8.41
N ASP A 457 21.53 -7.73 -8.89
CA ASP A 457 20.51 -8.22 -9.83
C ASP A 457 19.77 -9.45 -9.30
N PHE A 458 19.97 -9.80 -8.03
CA PHE A 458 19.26 -10.87 -7.34
C PHE A 458 18.63 -10.38 -6.02
N GLY A 459 17.37 -10.70 -5.82
CA GLY A 459 16.61 -10.46 -4.58
C GLY A 459 15.26 -11.16 -4.61
N GLY A 460 14.35 -10.77 -3.72
CA GLY A 460 13.02 -11.38 -3.62
C GLY A 460 12.18 -11.30 -4.91
N ASN A 461 12.43 -10.31 -5.79
CA ASN A 461 11.78 -10.17 -7.09
C ASN A 461 12.16 -11.29 -8.06
N ASN A 462 13.36 -11.85 -7.96
CA ASN A 462 13.80 -12.96 -8.82
C ASN A 462 13.04 -14.25 -8.44
N LEU A 463 12.83 -14.48 -7.14
CA LEU A 463 12.02 -15.58 -6.65
C LEU A 463 10.55 -15.43 -7.10
N THR A 464 10.01 -14.22 -7.01
CA THR A 464 8.68 -13.90 -7.54
C THR A 464 8.60 -14.15 -9.04
N PHE A 465 9.63 -13.80 -9.80
CA PHE A 465 9.67 -14.07 -11.24
C PHE A 465 9.65 -15.57 -11.55
N ARG A 466 10.34 -16.43 -10.78
CA ARG A 466 10.22 -17.90 -10.95
C ARG A 466 8.79 -18.39 -10.77
N ILE A 467 8.12 -17.94 -9.71
CA ILE A 467 6.71 -18.30 -9.45
C ILE A 467 5.81 -17.77 -10.57
N MET A 468 6.06 -16.54 -11.06
CA MET A 468 5.33 -15.95 -12.19
C MET A 468 5.49 -16.79 -13.46
N GLN A 469 6.71 -17.24 -13.79
CA GLN A 469 6.97 -18.11 -14.94
C GLN A 469 6.12 -19.39 -14.84
N PHE A 470 6.12 -20.02 -13.66
CA PHE A 470 5.34 -21.24 -13.42
C PHE A 470 3.82 -21.00 -13.54
N ILE A 471 3.29 -19.94 -12.92
CA ILE A 471 1.87 -19.57 -13.03
C ILE A 471 1.47 -19.33 -14.48
N LYS A 472 2.28 -18.57 -15.24
CA LYS A 472 2.01 -18.27 -16.65
C LYS A 472 1.92 -19.55 -17.49
N ILE A 473 2.85 -20.48 -17.30
CA ILE A 473 2.86 -21.76 -18.01
C ILE A 473 1.59 -22.55 -17.71
N LEU A 474 1.23 -22.68 -16.42
CA LEU A 474 0.02 -23.39 -16.02
C LEU A 474 -1.25 -22.75 -16.60
N MET A 475 -1.39 -21.42 -16.52
CA MET A 475 -2.54 -20.71 -17.11
C MET A 475 -2.60 -20.88 -18.62
N ALA A 476 -1.48 -20.79 -19.33
CA ALA A 476 -1.44 -20.94 -20.78
C ALA A 476 -1.82 -22.36 -21.23
N ARG A 477 -1.36 -23.40 -20.51
CA ARG A 477 -1.68 -24.80 -20.81
C ARG A 477 -3.16 -25.11 -20.58
N GLU A 478 -3.73 -24.61 -19.49
CA GLU A 478 -5.17 -24.72 -19.20
C GLU A 478 -6.02 -24.02 -20.27
N LEU A 479 -5.63 -22.82 -20.73
CA LEU A 479 -6.33 -22.12 -21.81
C LEU A 479 -6.32 -22.91 -23.13
N MET A 480 -5.22 -23.61 -23.41
CA MET A 480 -5.08 -24.47 -24.59
C MET A 480 -5.76 -25.84 -24.43
N LYS A 481 -6.29 -26.16 -23.23
CA LYS A 481 -6.82 -27.48 -22.87
C LYS A 481 -5.81 -28.61 -23.12
N ASP A 482 -4.55 -28.30 -22.86
CA ASP A 482 -3.47 -29.27 -22.94
C ASP A 482 -3.39 -30.06 -21.63
N ASN A 483 -3.64 -31.36 -21.69
CA ASN A 483 -3.66 -32.26 -20.54
C ASN A 483 -2.29 -32.88 -20.24
N GLY A 484 -1.22 -32.38 -20.85
CA GLY A 484 0.15 -32.80 -20.51
C GLY A 484 0.50 -32.47 -19.06
N ASP A 485 1.25 -33.36 -18.41
CA ASP A 485 1.72 -33.17 -17.03
C ASP A 485 2.92 -32.21 -16.98
N ILE A 486 2.66 -30.96 -17.33
CA ILE A 486 3.69 -29.91 -17.41
C ILE A 486 4.33 -29.62 -16.05
N ARG A 487 3.61 -29.91 -14.95
CA ARG A 487 4.12 -29.75 -13.59
C ARG A 487 5.29 -30.69 -13.35
N ASN A 488 5.10 -31.98 -13.59
CA ASN A 488 6.18 -32.96 -13.45
C ASN A 488 7.30 -32.70 -14.44
N VAL A 489 7.00 -32.34 -15.69
CA VAL A 489 8.03 -32.00 -16.70
C VAL A 489 8.95 -30.86 -16.25
N ILE A 490 8.42 -29.86 -15.53
CA ILE A 490 9.24 -28.74 -15.01
C ILE A 490 9.97 -29.14 -13.73
N LEU A 491 9.29 -29.86 -12.82
CA LEU A 491 9.82 -30.12 -11.48
C LEU A 491 10.73 -31.34 -11.39
N GLU A 492 10.68 -32.28 -12.34
CA GLU A 492 11.58 -33.45 -12.40
C GLU A 492 13.06 -33.03 -12.42
N GLU A 493 13.40 -31.92 -13.08
CA GLU A 493 14.78 -31.37 -13.09
C GLU A 493 15.25 -30.88 -11.71
N PHE A 494 14.32 -30.69 -10.77
CA PHE A 494 14.59 -30.25 -9.40
C PHE A 494 14.45 -31.39 -8.37
N ASP A 495 13.99 -32.58 -8.79
CA ASP A 495 13.90 -33.78 -7.94
C ASP A 495 15.25 -34.54 -7.86
N VAL A 496 16.27 -34.07 -8.59
CA VAL A 496 17.67 -34.47 -8.43
C VAL A 496 18.28 -33.82 -7.17
N ASP A 497 19.50 -34.23 -6.81
CA ASP A 497 20.30 -33.48 -5.83
C ASP A 497 20.64 -32.08 -6.39
N VAL A 498 19.73 -31.13 -6.17
CA VAL A 498 19.79 -29.74 -6.64
C VAL A 498 21.13 -29.09 -6.27
N PHE A 499 21.66 -29.40 -5.08
CA PHE A 499 22.91 -28.81 -4.60
C PHE A 499 24.08 -29.26 -5.48
N ARG A 500 24.21 -30.57 -5.67
CA ARG A 500 25.24 -31.15 -6.54
C ARG A 500 25.09 -30.71 -7.99
N PHE A 501 23.87 -30.66 -8.51
CA PHE A 501 23.62 -30.23 -9.87
C PHE A 501 24.07 -28.78 -10.09
N VAL A 502 23.68 -27.86 -9.19
CA VAL A 502 24.09 -26.46 -9.25
C VAL A 502 25.62 -26.34 -9.13
N ASP A 503 26.27 -27.17 -8.32
CA ASP A 503 27.73 -27.17 -8.18
C ASP A 503 28.45 -27.57 -9.47
N GLU A 504 27.96 -28.59 -10.17
CA GLU A 504 28.59 -29.15 -11.37
C GLU A 504 28.21 -28.38 -12.65
N ASN A 505 27.00 -27.82 -12.72
CA ASN A 505 26.40 -27.30 -13.96
C ASN A 505 26.02 -25.82 -13.90
N GLY A 506 25.98 -25.22 -12.72
CA GLY A 506 25.52 -23.85 -12.49
C GLY A 506 23.99 -23.72 -12.43
N VAL A 507 23.53 -22.64 -11.77
CA VAL A 507 22.10 -22.41 -11.52
C VAL A 507 21.28 -22.19 -12.78
N LEU A 508 21.83 -21.57 -13.83
CA LEU A 508 21.07 -21.29 -15.06
C LEU A 508 20.58 -22.57 -15.74
N LYS A 509 21.37 -23.65 -15.65
CA LYS A 509 21.11 -24.90 -16.35
C LYS A 509 19.91 -25.66 -15.78
N ILE A 510 19.65 -25.56 -14.47
CA ILE A 510 18.47 -26.20 -13.85
C ILE A 510 17.15 -25.49 -14.21
N TYR A 511 17.24 -24.23 -14.65
CA TYR A 511 16.09 -23.43 -15.07
C TYR A 511 15.93 -23.38 -16.59
N GLU A 512 16.73 -24.12 -17.37
CA GLU A 512 16.65 -24.13 -18.83
C GLU A 512 15.26 -24.57 -19.30
N LYS A 513 14.72 -25.65 -18.72
CA LYS A 513 13.40 -26.16 -19.11
C LYS A 513 12.28 -25.20 -18.74
N LEU A 514 12.30 -24.65 -17.52
CA LEU A 514 11.34 -23.62 -17.10
C LEU A 514 11.38 -22.41 -18.05
N SER A 515 12.58 -21.95 -18.41
CA SER A 515 12.77 -20.79 -19.29
C SER A 515 12.28 -21.07 -20.70
N GLN A 516 12.57 -22.27 -21.23
CA GLN A 516 12.10 -22.69 -22.55
C GLN A 516 10.57 -22.77 -22.59
N GLU A 517 9.94 -23.36 -21.57
CA GLU A 517 8.48 -23.43 -21.51
C GLU A 517 7.84 -22.05 -21.33
N TYR A 518 8.46 -21.16 -20.53
CA TYR A 518 8.01 -19.78 -20.39
C TYR A 518 8.03 -19.01 -21.73
N GLU A 519 9.08 -19.22 -22.53
CA GLU A 519 9.20 -18.68 -23.90
C GLU A 519 8.17 -19.29 -24.86
N ASN A 520 7.97 -20.61 -24.82
CA ASN A 520 6.99 -21.29 -25.66
C ASN A 520 5.58 -20.69 -25.48
N VAL A 521 5.20 -20.38 -24.23
CA VAL A 521 3.88 -19.83 -23.91
C VAL A 521 3.76 -18.31 -24.11
N GLU A 522 4.81 -17.58 -24.51
CA GLU A 522 4.67 -16.17 -24.96
C GLU A 522 3.71 -16.04 -26.16
N SER A 523 3.65 -17.07 -27.00
CA SER A 523 2.69 -17.13 -28.12
C SER A 523 1.22 -17.24 -27.68
N ILE A 524 0.96 -17.59 -26.43
CA ILE A 524 -0.39 -17.77 -25.86
C ILE A 524 -0.71 -16.61 -24.91
N ILE A 525 0.12 -16.39 -23.89
CA ILE A 525 -0.02 -15.27 -22.94
C ILE A 525 1.24 -14.42 -23.09
N PRO A 526 1.25 -13.39 -23.94
CA PRO A 526 2.43 -12.53 -24.10
C PRO A 526 2.66 -11.69 -22.85
N THR A 527 3.92 -11.55 -22.43
CA THR A 527 4.34 -10.69 -21.30
C THR A 527 5.50 -9.75 -21.64
N LYS A 528 6.15 -9.92 -22.80
CA LYS A 528 7.27 -9.08 -23.27
C LYS A 528 6.79 -7.78 -23.92
N PHE A 529 6.21 -6.88 -23.14
CA PHE A 529 5.59 -5.64 -23.67
C PHE A 529 6.56 -4.70 -24.40
N LYS A 530 7.89 -4.80 -24.15
CA LYS A 530 8.90 -4.06 -24.91
C LYS A 530 8.91 -4.43 -26.39
N GLU A 531 8.59 -5.67 -26.73
CA GLU A 531 8.47 -6.14 -28.12
C GLU A 531 7.19 -5.65 -28.81
N TYR A 532 6.30 -4.97 -28.07
CA TYR A 532 5.05 -4.41 -28.55
C TYR A 532 5.07 -2.88 -28.66
N GLU A 533 6.22 -2.22 -28.46
CA GLU A 533 6.35 -0.75 -28.55
C GLU A 533 6.02 -0.21 -29.95
N ASP A 534 6.14 -1.03 -30.99
CA ASP A 534 5.79 -0.72 -32.38
C ASP A 534 4.35 -1.13 -32.77
N LYS A 535 3.60 -1.77 -31.85
CA LYS A 535 2.24 -2.26 -32.06
C LYS A 535 1.19 -1.23 -31.66
N SER A 536 -0.08 -1.62 -31.74
CA SER A 536 -1.17 -0.75 -31.29
C SER A 536 -1.03 -0.44 -29.79
N ARG A 537 -1.52 0.74 -29.39
CA ARG A 537 -1.57 1.13 -27.98
C ARG A 537 -2.28 0.08 -27.12
N GLU A 538 -3.37 -0.49 -27.63
CA GLU A 538 -4.17 -1.51 -26.96
C GLU A 538 -3.36 -2.79 -26.76
N ASP A 539 -2.65 -3.27 -27.78
CA ASP A 539 -1.85 -4.50 -27.65
C ASP A 539 -0.70 -4.31 -26.66
N TYR A 540 0.03 -3.19 -26.77
CA TYR A 540 1.12 -2.87 -25.84
C TYR A 540 0.65 -2.93 -24.38
N TYR A 541 -0.49 -2.32 -24.07
CA TYR A 541 -0.97 -2.26 -22.71
C TYR A 541 -1.61 -3.56 -22.21
N LYS A 542 -2.23 -4.37 -23.08
CA LYS A 542 -2.66 -5.74 -22.72
C LYS A 542 -1.47 -6.62 -22.35
N VAL A 543 -0.38 -6.60 -23.12
CA VAL A 543 0.84 -7.36 -22.81
C VAL A 543 1.49 -6.86 -21.53
N LYS A 544 1.53 -5.53 -21.34
CA LYS A 544 2.02 -4.91 -20.12
C LYS A 544 1.16 -5.33 -18.91
N SER A 545 -0.16 -5.33 -19.06
CA SER A 545 -1.12 -5.80 -18.05
C SER A 545 -0.85 -7.23 -17.65
N ASN A 546 -0.64 -8.14 -18.63
CA ASN A 546 -0.31 -9.54 -18.36
C ASN A 546 0.91 -9.68 -17.44
N TYR A 547 2.00 -8.97 -17.75
CA TYR A 547 3.24 -9.05 -16.95
C TYR A 547 2.98 -8.65 -15.49
N TYR A 548 2.45 -7.44 -15.26
CA TYR A 548 2.25 -6.93 -13.90
C TYR A 548 1.18 -7.71 -13.14
N PHE A 549 0.14 -8.20 -13.82
CA PHE A 549 -0.89 -9.04 -13.24
C PHE A 549 -0.32 -10.38 -12.74
N LEU A 550 0.44 -11.08 -13.58
CA LEU A 550 1.04 -12.36 -13.21
C LEU A 550 2.11 -12.19 -12.13
N PHE A 551 2.87 -11.09 -12.17
CA PHE A 551 3.86 -10.76 -11.14
C PHE A 551 3.19 -10.48 -9.79
N ASP A 552 2.09 -9.70 -9.74
CA ASP A 552 1.32 -9.47 -8.50
C ASP A 552 0.76 -10.78 -7.94
N LEU A 553 0.22 -11.66 -8.80
CA LEU A 553 -0.24 -12.99 -8.39
C LEU A 553 0.88 -13.81 -7.76
N ALA A 554 2.04 -13.86 -8.41
CA ALA A 554 3.21 -14.59 -7.92
C ALA A 554 3.72 -14.02 -6.58
N GLU A 555 3.74 -12.71 -6.42
CA GLU A 555 4.15 -12.03 -5.20
C GLU A 555 3.21 -12.36 -4.03
N ARG A 556 1.90 -12.38 -4.30
CA ARG A 556 0.90 -12.78 -3.29
C ARG A 556 1.04 -14.25 -2.92
N VAL A 557 1.27 -15.14 -3.89
CA VAL A 557 1.53 -16.57 -3.63
C VAL A 557 2.76 -16.75 -2.74
N LYS A 558 3.87 -16.10 -3.09
CA LYS A 558 5.10 -16.12 -2.29
C LYS A 558 4.83 -15.68 -0.85
N LYS A 559 4.17 -14.54 -0.65
CA LYS A 559 3.84 -14.01 0.67
C LYS A 559 2.93 -14.93 1.47
N GLU A 560 1.88 -15.49 0.86
CA GLU A 560 0.97 -16.40 1.55
C GLU A 560 1.69 -17.67 2.05
N PHE A 561 2.55 -18.26 1.22
CA PHE A 561 3.30 -19.46 1.58
C PHE A 561 4.36 -19.22 2.67
N PHE A 562 5.14 -18.14 2.54
CA PHE A 562 6.28 -17.92 3.46
C PHE A 562 5.93 -17.11 4.72
N ASN A 563 4.76 -16.45 4.77
CA ASN A 563 4.25 -15.85 6.00
C ASN A 563 3.39 -16.81 6.83
N ASN A 564 2.88 -17.90 6.25
CA ASN A 564 2.03 -18.87 6.94
C ASN A 564 2.65 -20.28 6.85
N PRO A 565 3.52 -20.68 7.79
CA PRO A 565 4.24 -21.96 7.72
C PRO A 565 3.35 -23.22 7.68
N SER A 566 2.09 -23.12 8.11
CA SER A 566 1.11 -24.21 8.07
C SER A 566 0.37 -24.32 6.72
N LEU A 567 0.59 -23.39 5.79
CA LEU A 567 -0.14 -23.33 4.53
C LEU A 567 0.42 -24.34 3.52
N LEU A 568 -0.41 -25.30 3.11
CA LEU A 568 -0.01 -26.33 2.15
C LEU A 568 -0.37 -26.00 0.71
N LYS A 569 -1.47 -25.26 0.49
CA LYS A 569 -2.04 -25.01 -0.83
C LYS A 569 -2.65 -23.62 -0.95
N VAL A 570 -2.56 -23.06 -2.15
CA VAL A 570 -3.18 -21.79 -2.55
C VAL A 570 -3.95 -22.00 -3.85
N LEU A 571 -5.21 -21.57 -3.87
CA LEU A 571 -6.02 -21.54 -5.09
C LEU A 571 -6.05 -20.12 -5.67
N LEU A 572 -5.62 -19.97 -6.92
CA LEU A 572 -5.81 -18.77 -7.72
C LEU A 572 -7.13 -18.89 -8.49
N THR A 573 -8.05 -17.95 -8.29
CA THR A 573 -9.32 -17.94 -9.02
C THR A 573 -9.86 -16.53 -9.23
N SER A 574 -10.56 -16.32 -10.35
CA SER A 574 -11.38 -15.11 -10.55
C SER A 574 -12.80 -15.23 -10.02
N GLN A 575 -13.19 -16.40 -9.54
CA GLN A 575 -14.53 -16.67 -9.02
C GLN A 575 -14.59 -16.39 -7.52
N GLN A 576 -15.70 -15.80 -7.06
CA GLN A 576 -15.99 -15.74 -5.63
C GLN A 576 -16.38 -17.13 -5.17
N LYS A 577 -15.46 -17.84 -4.51
CA LYS A 577 -15.73 -19.14 -3.89
C LYS A 577 -15.81 -18.99 -2.38
N HIS A 578 -16.91 -19.49 -1.81
CA HIS A 578 -17.11 -19.58 -0.36
C HIS A 578 -16.93 -21.04 0.07
N ASN A 579 -16.38 -21.27 1.26
CA ASN A 579 -16.17 -22.60 1.86
C ASN A 579 -15.17 -23.51 1.11
N ILE A 580 -14.00 -22.99 0.77
CA ILE A 580 -12.87 -23.83 0.34
C ILE A 580 -11.97 -24.10 1.54
N GLU A 581 -11.57 -25.36 1.75
CA GLU A 581 -10.46 -25.69 2.64
C GLU A 581 -9.15 -25.24 1.99
N GLY A 582 -8.58 -24.13 2.46
CA GLY A 582 -7.30 -23.58 1.97
C GLY A 582 -7.34 -22.06 1.75
N THR A 583 -6.18 -21.49 1.42
CA THR A 583 -6.07 -20.04 1.12
C THR A 583 -6.47 -19.78 -0.33
N VAL A 584 -7.34 -18.79 -0.54
CA VAL A 584 -7.80 -18.38 -1.88
C VAL A 584 -7.27 -16.99 -2.20
N ILE A 585 -6.55 -16.89 -3.31
CA ILE A 585 -6.10 -15.63 -3.89
C ILE A 585 -7.06 -15.29 -5.04
N GLY A 586 -8.03 -14.43 -4.72
CA GLY A 586 -8.95 -13.86 -5.70
C GLY A 586 -8.25 -12.87 -6.63
N PHE A 587 -8.60 -12.89 -7.92
CA PHE A 587 -8.07 -11.96 -8.92
C PHE A 587 -9.12 -11.50 -9.93
N ASP A 588 -8.87 -10.36 -10.59
CA ASP A 588 -9.77 -9.83 -11.61
C ASP A 588 -9.52 -10.52 -12.96
N LYS A 589 -10.57 -11.16 -13.50
CA LYS A 589 -10.49 -11.88 -14.78
C LYS A 589 -10.10 -11.03 -15.98
N TRP A 590 -10.39 -9.73 -15.95
CA TRP A 590 -10.17 -8.85 -17.10
C TRP A 590 -8.71 -8.43 -17.28
N LYS A 591 -7.83 -8.75 -16.33
CA LYS A 591 -6.42 -8.33 -16.36
C LYS A 591 -5.53 -9.25 -17.18
N LEU A 592 -6.04 -10.42 -17.55
CA LEU A 592 -5.34 -11.40 -18.36
C LEU A 592 -5.86 -11.35 -19.80
N SER A 593 -4.94 -11.23 -20.74
CA SER A 593 -5.18 -11.30 -22.17
C SER A 593 -4.36 -12.44 -22.79
N TYR A 594 -4.91 -13.05 -23.83
CA TYR A 594 -4.28 -14.17 -24.54
C TYR A 594 -4.42 -14.00 -26.05
N MET A 595 -3.52 -14.65 -26.78
CA MET A 595 -3.54 -14.67 -28.24
C MET A 595 -4.61 -15.66 -28.71
N ASN A 596 -5.65 -15.15 -29.36
CA ASN A 596 -6.69 -15.94 -29.99
C ASN A 596 -6.69 -15.68 -31.50
N SER A 597 -6.35 -16.70 -32.30
CA SER A 597 -6.39 -16.61 -33.76
C SER A 597 -5.62 -15.41 -34.35
N GLY A 598 -4.53 -15.00 -33.71
CA GLY A 598 -3.70 -13.86 -34.11
C GLY A 598 -4.13 -12.49 -33.58
N LEU A 599 -5.18 -12.43 -32.75
CA LEU A 599 -5.65 -11.22 -32.08
C LEU A 599 -5.49 -11.35 -30.56
N LEU A 600 -5.03 -10.28 -29.91
CA LEU A 600 -4.88 -10.26 -28.46
C LEU A 600 -6.22 -9.91 -27.79
N GLU A 601 -6.83 -10.88 -27.11
CA GLU A 601 -8.14 -10.77 -26.52
C GLU A 601 -8.09 -10.96 -25.00
N THR A 602 -8.96 -10.27 -24.26
CA THR A 602 -9.10 -10.49 -22.82
C THR A 602 -9.73 -11.86 -22.54
N VAL A 603 -9.17 -12.59 -21.57
CA VAL A 603 -9.66 -13.91 -21.17
C VAL A 603 -11.01 -13.76 -20.46
N LYS A 604 -12.07 -14.35 -21.03
CA LYS A 604 -13.43 -14.27 -20.47
C LYS A 604 -13.61 -15.13 -19.21
N GLU A 605 -12.98 -16.29 -19.21
CA GLU A 605 -13.01 -17.30 -18.14
C GLU A 605 -11.57 -17.74 -17.87
N PRO A 606 -10.84 -17.03 -16.99
CA PRO A 606 -9.46 -17.37 -16.70
C PRO A 606 -9.40 -18.69 -15.93
N PRO A 607 -8.36 -19.51 -16.20
CA PRO A 607 -8.22 -20.79 -15.55
C PRO A 607 -7.95 -20.63 -14.05
N GLU A 608 -8.39 -21.63 -13.29
CA GLU A 608 -8.10 -21.72 -11.87
C GLU A 608 -6.85 -22.55 -11.67
N ILE A 609 -5.89 -22.01 -10.90
CA ILE A 609 -4.60 -22.66 -10.69
C ILE A 609 -4.46 -22.96 -9.21
N GLU A 610 -4.33 -24.24 -8.84
CA GLU A 610 -3.90 -24.64 -7.51
C GLU A 610 -2.37 -24.76 -7.49
N LEU A 611 -1.74 -24.14 -6.51
CA LEU A 611 -0.31 -24.30 -6.23
C LEU A 611 -0.16 -24.91 -4.84
N ASN A 612 0.88 -25.72 -4.65
CA ASN A 612 1.25 -26.22 -3.33
C ASN A 612 2.64 -25.74 -2.91
N ILE A 613 2.88 -25.74 -1.60
CA ILE A 613 4.14 -25.27 -1.00
C ILE A 613 5.35 -26.07 -1.49
N TYR A 614 5.18 -27.36 -1.79
CA TYR A 614 6.26 -28.21 -2.29
C TYR A 614 6.74 -27.74 -3.66
N GLU A 615 5.82 -27.52 -4.61
CA GLU A 615 6.14 -27.02 -5.95
C GLU A 615 6.92 -25.70 -5.89
N VAL A 616 6.44 -24.75 -5.07
CA VAL A 616 7.09 -23.45 -4.92
C VAL A 616 8.45 -23.58 -4.24
N THR A 617 8.57 -24.40 -3.18
CA THR A 617 9.84 -24.57 -2.46
C THR A 617 10.90 -25.22 -3.35
N VAL A 618 10.53 -26.26 -4.09
CA VAL A 618 11.42 -26.98 -5.02
C VAL A 618 11.89 -26.03 -6.12
N LEU A 619 10.98 -25.26 -6.71
CA LEU A 619 11.27 -24.28 -7.75
C LEU A 619 12.29 -23.21 -7.30
N LEU A 620 12.21 -22.75 -6.05
CA LEU A 620 13.08 -21.67 -5.54
C LEU A 620 14.41 -22.15 -4.95
N LYS A 621 14.52 -23.46 -4.66
CA LYS A 621 15.65 -24.03 -3.91
C LYS A 621 17.01 -23.78 -4.58
N ALA A 622 17.09 -23.88 -5.90
CA ALA A 622 18.35 -23.72 -6.63
C ALA A 622 18.87 -22.28 -6.59
N ASP A 623 18.01 -21.29 -6.81
CA ASP A 623 18.35 -19.87 -6.70
C ASP A 623 18.80 -19.51 -5.26
N ILE A 624 18.09 -19.99 -4.24
CA ILE A 624 18.46 -19.78 -2.82
C ILE A 624 19.81 -20.44 -2.48
N TYR A 625 20.02 -21.69 -2.90
CA TYR A 625 21.31 -22.35 -2.68
C TYR A 625 22.45 -21.60 -3.38
N ASN A 626 22.25 -21.20 -4.63
CA ASN A 626 23.28 -20.52 -5.41
C ASN A 626 23.70 -19.20 -4.76
N ILE A 627 22.76 -18.39 -4.25
CA ILE A 627 23.13 -17.13 -3.58
C ILE A 627 23.88 -17.37 -2.27
N ILE A 628 23.45 -18.35 -1.46
CA ILE A 628 24.14 -18.72 -0.21
C ILE A 628 25.54 -19.25 -0.51
N LYS A 629 25.70 -20.11 -1.52
CA LYS A 629 27.01 -20.62 -1.95
C LYS A 629 27.92 -19.50 -2.45
N LYS A 630 27.41 -18.60 -3.29
CA LYS A 630 28.16 -17.44 -3.80
C LYS A 630 28.73 -16.58 -2.67
N PHE A 631 28.01 -16.49 -1.55
CA PHE A 631 28.40 -15.65 -0.40
C PHE A 631 29.26 -16.37 0.61
N LEU A 632 28.86 -17.58 1.01
CA LEU A 632 29.51 -18.31 2.10
C LEU A 632 30.57 -19.30 1.61
N GLY A 633 30.52 -19.72 0.34
CA GLY A 633 31.39 -20.78 -0.19
C GLY A 633 32.88 -20.45 -0.04
N LYS A 634 33.31 -19.26 -0.47
CA LYS A 634 34.70 -18.83 -0.30
C LYS A 634 35.11 -18.72 1.17
N LEU A 635 34.23 -18.18 2.03
CA LEU A 635 34.51 -18.06 3.46
C LEU A 635 34.62 -19.43 4.13
N TYR A 636 33.83 -20.41 3.68
CA TYR A 636 33.88 -21.78 4.14
C TYR A 636 35.15 -22.50 3.67
N ASP A 637 35.48 -22.42 2.38
CA ASP A 637 36.67 -23.07 1.79
C ASP A 637 37.98 -22.53 2.38
N GLU A 638 37.99 -21.28 2.85
CA GLU A 638 39.12 -20.62 3.50
C GLU A 638 39.13 -20.81 5.04
N ASP A 639 38.23 -21.61 5.62
CA ASP A 639 38.01 -21.78 7.08
C ASP A 639 37.70 -20.46 7.83
N ARG A 640 37.44 -19.37 7.12
CA ARG A 640 37.12 -18.04 7.69
C ARG A 640 35.71 -17.96 8.25
N LEU A 641 34.81 -18.85 7.85
CA LEU A 641 33.43 -18.84 8.35
C LEU A 641 33.37 -19.11 9.87
N PHE A 642 34.32 -19.89 10.42
CA PHE A 642 34.41 -20.20 11.84
C PHE A 642 34.86 -19.01 12.70
N ASP A 643 35.41 -17.96 12.08
CA ASP A 643 35.78 -16.73 12.77
C ASP A 643 34.57 -15.85 13.14
N TYR A 644 33.41 -16.09 12.52
CA TYR A 644 32.20 -15.30 12.75
C TYR A 644 31.40 -15.85 13.92
N SER A 645 31.25 -15.03 14.96
CA SER A 645 30.45 -15.36 16.14
C SER A 645 28.95 -15.26 15.86
N ILE A 646 28.55 -14.51 14.82
CA ILE A 646 27.16 -14.19 14.51
C ILE A 646 26.97 -14.23 12.99
N ILE A 647 25.91 -14.92 12.53
CA ILE A 647 25.42 -14.82 11.15
C ILE A 647 23.95 -14.37 11.22
N LYS A 648 23.62 -13.28 10.54
CA LYS A 648 22.26 -12.72 10.49
C LYS A 648 21.78 -12.68 9.05
N LEU A 649 20.56 -13.18 8.84
CA LEU A 649 19.80 -12.97 7.61
C LEU A 649 18.82 -11.83 7.86
N THR A 650 18.79 -10.84 6.98
CA THR A 650 17.86 -9.72 6.99
C THR A 650 17.24 -9.55 5.62
N GLY A 651 16.11 -8.86 5.52
CA GLY A 651 15.37 -8.71 4.27
C GLY A 651 13.86 -8.66 4.50
N GLN A 652 13.17 -7.82 3.72
CA GLN A 652 11.72 -7.60 3.83
C GLN A 652 10.90 -8.20 2.67
N SER A 653 11.55 -8.90 1.73
CA SER A 653 10.96 -9.28 0.43
C SER A 653 10.59 -10.73 0.25
#